data_AF-A0A532USY9-F1
#
_entry.id   AF-A0A532USY9-F1
#
_cell.length_a   1.000
_cell.length_b   1.000
_cell.length_c   1.000
_cell.angle_alpha   90.00
_cell.angle_beta   90.00
_cell.angle_gamma   90.00
#
_symmetry.space_group_name_H-M   'P 1'
#
loop_
_entity.id
_entity.type
_entity.pdbx_description
1 polymer ?
#
loop_
_entity_poly.entity_id
_entity_poly.type
_entity_poly.pdbx_seq_one_letter_code
_entity_poly.pdbx_strand_id
1 'polypeptide(L)'
;MSKKLISLASMVNVANLEVCKTCSVRSAGKVSLFRDFVLVVFLLAASSLLTAMPAAYGEDPYALEVNGASLTIDDDEDVLRLSSYTYEFWMKDLEGPTGSWRNIFCKGPGDTNAGRGPLLALRPDDPGLHFSHSTGSGQETANVQEGIAVNVWTHIALVLTALDGDQIIYIDGVEVVTESVSSLTDATQSAVLRMGLGANVVLDDFRVWNYARTQEEIQADMNQEVTGVEEGLVGYWRFNEGEGTTTYDISPYENHGNITAPVWTTEAAPIEPGKPPVVASRPDPANGELYSATWATLSWRPGDFAVSHDVYMGDNFDDVNNGAAHTFQGNVASPMQIVGFAGFPFSDGLIPGTTYYWRIDGINDADPNSPWKGDVWSFWIPSPSAYAPSPSDGAEFVDNEATLTWEPGHDAKLHNIVFGDSFDDVSNAPTGSSVTTTSFNPGTLDKGKTYYWRVDEFNPPTTVKGDVWSFTTVPDIPITDPNLVGWWMFEEASGSVVVDSSGYDNHGTFQSDPQWAIGFDGGGLNFDGIDDFVQVPHDEILTVDNEVTVMAWIHTSRHGGPGTQDYQGIIAKGNPPRSYSLYTQSAGTLHFSTTSAGAYVGSSSDSQVPLNEWAHVAAMVSGGQHLYYINGEPAGTGGSGIQLPGTADTSTVVIGRTNEGATRSFLGIIDDARIYNRALTQDEIKEIMRGDTTLAWGPSPAHGSTPDINVATPLTWSAGEKAAQHDVYFGTDKNAVDAADSSDTSGIYQGRQNANSYSPAEGLEWGTGPYYWRVDESNTDGTISKGRIWSFTVADFLLVDDFESYNDIDPPDANSHRIFDIWIDGFGTTTNGSLVGNDLPPYAERTVVHSGAQSMIYRYDNNLKTSEATLTLVDRRDWTEEGVTKLSLWFIGDSGNAAERMFVALNGAAVVYHDDPAATQIGTWTEWIIDLTEFAGVELTNVNTIAIGFGTKDSPAVGGTGTMYFDDIRLIR
;
A
#
# COMPACT_ATOMS: atom_id res chain seq x y z
N MET A 1 -40.88 -51.10 4.78
CA MET A 1 -41.50 -51.52 3.49
C MET A 1 -40.51 -52.32 2.60
N SER A 2 -39.81 -53.35 3.10
CA SER A 2 -38.68 -53.96 2.36
C SER A 2 -38.99 -55.20 1.50
N LYS A 3 -40.24 -55.42 1.05
CA LYS A 3 -40.57 -56.56 0.16
C LYS A 3 -41.31 -56.22 -1.15
N LYS A 4 -41.40 -54.95 -1.54
CA LYS A 4 -41.97 -54.54 -2.86
C LYS A 4 -41.01 -53.81 -3.81
N LEU A 5 -39.79 -53.47 -3.39
CA LEU A 5 -38.83 -52.74 -4.25
C LEU A 5 -37.94 -53.62 -5.14
N ILE A 6 -37.95 -54.95 -4.99
CA ILE A 6 -37.02 -55.85 -5.74
C ILE A 6 -37.52 -56.17 -7.18
N SER A 7 -38.67 -55.64 -7.62
CA SER A 7 -39.28 -56.04 -8.92
C SER A 7 -39.25 -54.99 -10.04
N LEU A 8 -38.76 -53.76 -9.84
CA LEU A 8 -38.80 -52.72 -10.89
C LEU A 8 -37.46 -52.39 -11.55
N ALA A 9 -36.34 -52.92 -11.07
CA ALA A 9 -35.01 -52.57 -11.57
C ALA A 9 -34.58 -53.29 -12.87
N SER A 10 -35.44 -54.06 -13.54
CA SER A 10 -35.05 -54.89 -14.70
C SER A 10 -35.60 -54.45 -16.06
N MET A 11 -36.12 -53.23 -16.21
CA MET A 11 -36.78 -52.82 -17.48
C MET A 11 -36.58 -51.35 -17.90
N VAL A 12 -35.40 -50.74 -17.77
CA VAL A 12 -35.07 -49.55 -18.59
C VAL A 12 -33.57 -49.53 -18.91
N ASN A 13 -33.23 -49.70 -20.18
CA ASN A 13 -31.88 -49.59 -20.72
C ASN A 13 -31.70 -48.14 -21.21
N VAL A 14 -30.94 -47.32 -20.48
CA VAL A 14 -30.75 -45.89 -20.78
C VAL A 14 -29.52 -45.72 -21.66
N ALA A 15 -29.68 -45.91 -22.97
CA ALA A 15 -28.62 -45.65 -23.95
C ALA A 15 -29.07 -44.81 -25.16
N ASN A 16 -30.29 -44.25 -25.18
CA ASN A 16 -30.74 -43.33 -26.22
C ASN A 16 -31.93 -42.50 -25.73
N LEU A 17 -31.73 -41.21 -25.41
CA LEU A 17 -32.82 -40.23 -25.34
C LEU A 17 -32.30 -38.85 -25.77
N GLU A 18 -32.56 -38.49 -27.03
CA GLU A 18 -32.51 -37.11 -27.50
C GLU A 18 -33.71 -36.33 -26.93
N VAL A 19 -33.46 -35.18 -26.30
CA VAL A 19 -34.51 -34.31 -25.77
C VAL A 19 -34.93 -33.31 -26.86
N CYS A 20 -36.18 -33.41 -27.30
CA CYS A 20 -36.80 -32.50 -28.26
C CYS A 20 -37.14 -31.15 -27.60
N LYS A 21 -36.65 -30.04 -28.16
CA LYS A 21 -36.73 -28.66 -27.65
C LYS A 21 -38.10 -27.95 -27.74
N THR A 22 -39.19 -28.62 -28.14
CA THR A 22 -40.50 -27.96 -28.26
C THR A 22 -41.68 -28.88 -27.96
N CYS A 23 -42.28 -28.74 -26.77
CA CYS A 23 -43.66 -29.19 -26.51
C CYS A 23 -44.34 -28.31 -25.46
N SER A 24 -45.33 -27.52 -25.89
CA SER A 24 -46.25 -26.82 -24.99
C SER A 24 -47.17 -27.84 -24.29
N VAL A 25 -47.25 -27.83 -22.96
CA VAL A 25 -48.14 -28.73 -22.21
C VAL A 25 -49.47 -28.03 -21.92
N ARG A 26 -50.50 -28.35 -22.72
CA ARG A 26 -51.92 -28.15 -22.36
C ARG A 26 -52.46 -29.44 -21.74
N SER A 27 -52.81 -29.39 -20.46
CA SER A 27 -53.87 -30.16 -19.75
C SER A 27 -53.42 -30.71 -18.39
N ALA A 28 -54.31 -30.54 -17.40
CA ALA A 28 -54.12 -30.76 -15.96
C ALA A 28 -53.94 -32.23 -15.51
N GLY A 29 -53.89 -33.19 -16.43
CA GLY A 29 -53.88 -34.63 -16.11
C GLY A 29 -52.51 -35.27 -15.92
N LYS A 30 -51.40 -34.56 -16.15
CA LYS A 30 -50.03 -35.12 -16.12
C LYS A 30 -49.08 -34.55 -15.06
N VAL A 31 -49.56 -33.66 -14.18
CA VAL A 31 -48.74 -33.05 -13.10
C VAL A 31 -48.25 -34.10 -12.09
N SER A 32 -49.01 -35.16 -11.84
CA SER A 32 -48.60 -36.27 -10.95
C SER A 32 -47.42 -37.07 -11.50
N LEU A 33 -47.33 -37.27 -12.82
CA LEU A 33 -46.25 -38.06 -13.43
C LEU A 33 -44.93 -37.28 -13.53
N PHE A 34 -44.98 -35.94 -13.63
CA PHE A 34 -43.79 -35.09 -13.56
C PHE A 34 -43.30 -34.93 -12.12
N ARG A 35 -44.23 -34.84 -11.15
CA ARG A 35 -43.93 -34.87 -9.71
C ARG A 35 -43.20 -36.16 -9.30
N ASP A 36 -43.66 -37.30 -9.79
CA ASP A 36 -43.03 -38.60 -9.49
C ASP A 36 -41.71 -38.81 -10.26
N PHE A 37 -41.56 -38.22 -11.45
CA PHE A 37 -40.30 -38.29 -12.23
C PHE A 37 -39.19 -37.42 -11.62
N VAL A 38 -39.51 -36.22 -11.13
CA VAL A 38 -38.58 -35.38 -10.38
C VAL A 38 -38.20 -36.06 -9.06
N LEU A 39 -39.15 -36.60 -8.30
CA LEU A 39 -38.85 -37.33 -7.06
C LEU A 39 -37.94 -38.55 -7.25
N VAL A 40 -38.08 -39.30 -8.36
CA VAL A 40 -37.26 -40.50 -8.64
C VAL A 40 -35.85 -40.14 -9.13
N VAL A 41 -35.69 -39.09 -9.92
CA VAL A 41 -34.35 -38.57 -10.31
C VAL A 41 -33.61 -38.01 -9.08
N PHE A 42 -34.33 -37.34 -8.17
CA PHE A 42 -33.78 -36.83 -6.91
C PHE A 42 -33.45 -37.94 -5.90
N LEU A 43 -34.26 -39.01 -5.78
CA LEU A 43 -33.96 -40.16 -4.91
C LEU A 43 -32.78 -41.00 -5.39
N LEU A 44 -32.47 -40.99 -6.69
CA LEU A 44 -31.29 -41.67 -7.24
C LEU A 44 -30.01 -40.83 -7.07
N ALA A 45 -30.09 -39.50 -7.22
CA ALA A 45 -28.97 -38.59 -6.96
C ALA A 45 -28.62 -38.47 -5.46
N ALA A 46 -29.61 -38.54 -4.58
CA ALA A 46 -29.40 -38.54 -3.13
C ALA A 46 -28.80 -39.86 -2.59
N SER A 47 -28.79 -40.94 -3.38
CA SER A 47 -28.28 -42.25 -2.94
C SER A 47 -26.77 -42.46 -3.19
N SER A 48 -26.09 -41.53 -3.87
CA SER A 48 -24.64 -41.56 -4.09
C SER A 48 -23.84 -40.62 -3.17
N LEU A 49 -24.48 -39.94 -2.22
CA LEU A 49 -23.83 -39.04 -1.26
C LEU A 49 -23.99 -39.48 0.21
N LEU A 50 -24.60 -40.65 0.46
CA LEU A 50 -24.68 -41.21 1.80
C LEU A 50 -23.45 -42.06 2.13
N THR A 51 -22.30 -41.43 2.31
CA THR A 51 -21.30 -41.95 3.25
C THR A 51 -21.75 -41.55 4.64
N ALA A 52 -21.89 -42.53 5.52
CA ALA A 52 -22.38 -42.36 6.88
C ALA A 52 -21.62 -41.25 7.62
N MET A 53 -22.33 -40.18 7.99
CA MET A 53 -21.86 -39.26 9.02
C MET A 53 -21.94 -39.98 10.37
N PRO A 54 -20.86 -40.06 11.16
CA PRO A 54 -20.90 -40.68 12.46
C PRO A 54 -21.77 -39.89 13.44
N ALA A 55 -22.11 -40.55 14.53
CA ALA A 55 -22.91 -40.03 15.63
C ALA A 55 -22.23 -38.87 16.36
N ALA A 56 -23.04 -38.07 17.06
CA ALA A 56 -22.69 -37.06 18.05
C ALA A 56 -21.30 -37.22 18.73
N TYR A 57 -20.38 -36.31 18.36
CA TYR A 57 -19.18 -35.85 19.07
C TYR A 57 -19.46 -35.42 20.53
N GLY A 58 -18.77 -35.93 21.56
CA GLY A 58 -19.07 -35.71 22.98
C GLY A 58 -18.74 -34.32 23.54
N GLU A 59 -19.31 -34.01 24.71
CA GLU A 59 -19.26 -32.74 25.46
C GLU A 59 -17.88 -32.36 26.07
N ASP A 60 -16.78 -33.02 25.71
CA ASP A 60 -15.45 -32.79 26.30
C ASP A 60 -14.46 -32.26 25.23
N PRO A 61 -13.66 -31.21 25.51
CA PRO A 61 -12.65 -30.72 24.56
C PRO A 61 -11.57 -31.79 24.35
N TYR A 62 -11.23 -32.05 23.08
CA TYR A 62 -10.20 -33.00 22.68
C TYR A 62 -9.01 -32.27 22.06
N ALA A 63 -7.87 -32.95 21.99
CA ALA A 63 -6.73 -32.51 21.21
C ALA A 63 -6.13 -33.71 20.46
N LEU A 64 -5.30 -33.43 19.45
CA LEU A 64 -4.70 -34.45 18.60
C LEU A 64 -3.26 -34.75 19.06
N GLU A 65 -3.03 -35.94 19.62
CA GLU A 65 -1.67 -36.45 19.81
C GLU A 65 -1.15 -36.99 18.48
N VAL A 66 -0.03 -36.44 18.03
CA VAL A 66 0.65 -36.83 16.81
C VAL A 66 1.93 -37.56 17.18
N ASN A 67 1.85 -38.90 17.21
CA ASN A 67 2.92 -39.79 17.65
C ASN A 67 3.19 -40.87 16.59
N GLY A 68 3.96 -40.51 15.55
CA GLY A 68 4.14 -41.34 14.36
C GLY A 68 2.92 -41.39 13.42
N ALA A 69 1.85 -40.67 13.77
CA ALA A 69 0.73 -40.33 12.90
C ALA A 69 1.15 -39.21 11.93
N SER A 70 0.58 -39.19 10.72
CA SER A 70 0.77 -38.09 9.77
C SER A 70 -0.58 -37.43 9.51
N LEU A 71 -0.70 -36.15 9.84
CA LEU A 71 -1.79 -35.31 9.36
C LEU A 71 -1.37 -34.70 8.02
N THR A 72 -2.19 -34.88 6.99
CA THR A 72 -1.98 -34.32 5.66
C THR A 72 -3.20 -33.51 5.25
N ILE A 73 -2.98 -32.26 4.88
CA ILE A 73 -3.98 -31.35 4.32
C ILE A 73 -3.57 -31.08 2.88
N ASP A 74 -4.47 -31.34 1.94
CA ASP A 74 -4.28 -31.06 0.53
C ASP A 74 -4.94 -29.71 0.23
N ASP A 75 -4.13 -28.71 -0.06
CA ASP A 75 -4.57 -27.36 -0.40
C ASP A 75 -4.48 -27.23 -1.93
N ASP A 76 -5.46 -27.85 -2.61
CA ASP A 76 -5.52 -28.03 -4.07
C ASP A 76 -5.73 -26.70 -4.83
N GLU A 77 -6.16 -25.64 -4.15
CA GLU A 77 -6.41 -24.30 -4.73
C GLU A 77 -5.30 -23.29 -4.39
N ASP A 78 -4.17 -23.74 -3.82
CA ASP A 78 -3.03 -22.90 -3.39
C ASP A 78 -3.42 -21.77 -2.42
N VAL A 79 -4.50 -21.94 -1.65
CA VAL A 79 -5.02 -20.96 -0.68
C VAL A 79 -4.02 -20.71 0.45
N LEU A 80 -3.23 -21.73 0.82
CA LEU A 80 -2.20 -21.62 1.86
C LEU A 80 -0.81 -21.30 1.26
N ARG A 81 -0.74 -20.91 -0.01
CA ARG A 81 0.48 -20.39 -0.65
C ARG A 81 0.56 -18.88 -0.42
N LEU A 82 1.30 -18.50 0.61
CA LEU A 82 1.26 -17.14 1.15
C LEU A 82 2.64 -16.47 1.11
N SER A 83 2.66 -15.18 0.79
CA SER A 83 3.85 -14.30 0.78
C SER A 83 3.97 -13.43 2.04
N SER A 84 2.89 -13.33 2.81
CA SER A 84 2.77 -12.78 4.18
C SER A 84 1.74 -13.63 4.93
N TYR A 85 2.00 -14.02 6.17
CA TYR A 85 1.12 -14.95 6.89
C TYR A 85 1.37 -15.03 8.39
N THR A 86 0.43 -15.68 9.09
CA THR A 86 0.58 -16.16 10.47
C THR A 86 0.11 -17.60 10.60
N TYR A 87 0.95 -18.50 11.10
CA TYR A 87 0.55 -19.83 11.57
C TYR A 87 0.55 -19.82 13.09
N GLU A 88 -0.56 -20.17 13.73
CA GLU A 88 -0.63 -20.23 15.19
C GLU A 88 -1.40 -21.45 15.70
N PHE A 89 -1.01 -21.96 16.86
CA PHE A 89 -1.60 -23.15 17.48
C PHE A 89 -1.11 -23.35 18.90
N TRP A 90 -1.86 -24.15 19.66
CA TRP A 90 -1.38 -24.72 20.91
C TRP A 90 -0.61 -26.01 20.66
N MET A 91 0.50 -26.18 21.38
CA MET A 91 1.22 -27.45 21.39
C MET A 91 1.74 -27.86 22.77
N LYS A 92 1.89 -29.17 22.96
CA LYS A 92 2.55 -29.79 24.10
C LYS A 92 3.58 -30.81 23.62
N ASP A 93 4.88 -30.57 23.86
CA ASP A 93 5.94 -31.55 23.55
C ASP A 93 6.00 -32.64 24.63
N LEU A 94 5.90 -33.90 24.21
CA LEU A 94 5.83 -35.04 25.14
C LEU A 94 7.20 -35.68 25.43
N GLU A 95 8.27 -35.32 24.70
CA GLU A 95 9.58 -36.02 24.82
C GLU A 95 10.76 -35.11 25.18
N GLY A 96 10.71 -33.82 24.83
CA GLY A 96 11.86 -32.92 24.97
C GLY A 96 13.01 -33.24 24.01
N PRO A 97 14.22 -32.71 24.26
CA PRO A 97 15.37 -32.90 23.38
C PRO A 97 15.75 -34.39 23.25
N THR A 98 15.74 -34.92 22.02
CA THR A 98 15.98 -36.35 21.73
C THR A 98 17.35 -36.62 21.08
N GLY A 99 18.12 -35.57 20.78
CA GLY A 99 19.34 -35.66 19.96
C GLY A 99 19.04 -35.81 18.47
N SER A 100 17.82 -35.55 18.01
CA SER A 100 17.43 -35.51 16.60
C SER A 100 16.42 -34.40 16.31
N TRP A 101 16.44 -33.87 15.09
CA TRP A 101 15.44 -32.90 14.62
C TRP A 101 14.06 -33.54 14.55
N ARG A 102 13.05 -32.85 15.07
CA ARG A 102 11.66 -33.33 15.08
C ARG A 102 10.75 -32.28 14.46
N ASN A 103 10.24 -32.54 13.25
CA ASN A 103 9.40 -31.57 12.54
C ASN A 103 7.98 -31.64 13.10
N ILE A 104 7.43 -30.47 13.45
CA ILE A 104 6.05 -30.33 13.91
C ILE A 104 5.14 -30.20 12.69
N PHE A 105 5.42 -29.25 11.80
CA PHE A 105 4.74 -29.13 10.53
C PHE A 105 5.66 -28.64 9.41
N CYS A 106 5.27 -28.91 8.17
CA CYS A 106 5.86 -28.30 6.98
C CYS A 106 4.86 -28.19 5.83
N LYS A 107 4.92 -27.09 5.06
CA LYS A 107 4.29 -27.00 3.74
C LYS A 107 5.23 -27.61 2.69
N GLY A 108 5.00 -28.87 2.32
CA GLY A 108 5.78 -29.61 1.31
C GLY A 108 6.34 -30.96 1.75
N PRO A 109 7.32 -31.54 1.02
CA PRO A 109 7.71 -32.94 1.16
C PRO A 109 8.48 -33.26 2.45
N GLY A 110 8.92 -32.24 3.21
CA GLY A 110 9.50 -32.39 4.55
C GLY A 110 10.97 -32.85 4.62
N ASP A 111 11.62 -33.15 3.49
CA ASP A 111 12.96 -33.76 3.46
C ASP A 111 14.04 -33.01 2.64
N THR A 112 13.68 -31.96 1.88
CA THR A 112 14.63 -31.18 1.07
C THR A 112 14.41 -29.66 1.19
N ASN A 113 15.49 -28.86 1.11
CA ASN A 113 15.46 -27.40 1.32
C ASN A 113 14.95 -26.59 0.12
N ALA A 114 14.95 -27.17 -1.09
CA ALA A 114 14.67 -26.44 -2.34
C ALA A 114 13.18 -26.45 -2.76
N GLY A 115 12.30 -27.11 -2.01
CA GLY A 115 10.91 -27.37 -2.42
C GLY A 115 9.87 -27.33 -1.29
N ARG A 116 10.13 -26.58 -0.22
CA ARG A 116 9.21 -26.46 0.93
C ARG A 116 8.93 -24.99 1.27
N GLY A 117 7.73 -24.70 1.78
CA GLY A 117 7.38 -23.43 2.39
C GLY A 117 7.78 -23.36 3.86
N PRO A 118 6.93 -22.81 4.75
CA PRO A 118 7.24 -22.75 6.17
C PRO A 118 7.43 -24.15 6.77
N LEU A 119 8.42 -24.27 7.65
CA LEU A 119 8.68 -25.45 8.47
C LEU A 119 8.97 -25.02 9.90
N LEU A 120 8.31 -25.69 10.86
CA LEU A 120 8.64 -25.62 12.27
C LEU A 120 9.18 -26.97 12.75
N ALA A 121 10.31 -26.93 13.46
CA ALA A 121 10.90 -28.09 14.10
C ALA A 121 11.38 -27.83 15.53
N LEU A 122 11.39 -28.89 16.33
CA LEU A 122 12.04 -28.93 17.64
C LEU A 122 13.50 -29.33 17.46
N ARG A 123 14.37 -28.61 18.18
CA ARG A 123 15.81 -28.76 18.07
C ARG A 123 16.32 -30.05 18.75
N PRO A 124 17.45 -30.62 18.30
CA PRO A 124 17.97 -31.89 18.81
C PRO A 124 18.44 -31.83 20.27
N ASP A 125 19.12 -30.75 20.62
CA ASP A 125 19.97 -30.68 21.82
C ASP A 125 19.42 -29.74 22.90
N ASP A 126 18.39 -28.95 22.57
CA ASP A 126 17.80 -27.92 23.41
C ASP A 126 16.26 -27.88 23.21
N PRO A 127 15.49 -27.36 24.19
CA PRO A 127 14.03 -27.23 24.06
C PRO A 127 13.61 -26.10 23.10
N GLY A 128 14.45 -25.78 22.12
CA GLY A 128 14.29 -24.65 21.24
C GLY A 128 13.46 -24.95 20.00
N LEU A 129 12.97 -23.85 19.40
CA LEU A 129 12.20 -23.85 18.16
C LEU A 129 13.10 -23.47 16.98
N HIS A 130 12.82 -24.06 15.83
CA HIS A 130 13.46 -23.75 14.56
C HIS A 130 12.39 -23.50 13.50
N PHE A 131 12.21 -22.23 13.16
CA PHE A 131 11.32 -21.80 12.09
C PHE A 131 12.18 -21.52 10.85
N SER A 132 11.81 -22.11 9.72
CA SER A 132 12.55 -21.95 8.47
C SER A 132 11.63 -21.79 7.26
N HIS A 133 12.10 -21.07 6.25
CA HIS A 133 11.40 -20.90 4.98
C HIS A 133 12.39 -20.91 3.81
N SER A 134 11.97 -21.44 2.65
CA SER A 134 12.87 -21.65 1.50
C SER A 134 13.16 -20.37 0.72
N THR A 135 14.42 -20.25 0.27
CA THR A 135 14.85 -19.27 -0.74
C THR A 135 14.92 -19.88 -2.14
N GLY A 136 14.33 -21.07 -2.34
CA GLY A 136 14.40 -21.86 -3.58
C GLY A 136 15.72 -22.61 -3.80
N SER A 137 16.83 -22.13 -3.23
CA SER A 137 18.15 -22.78 -3.26
C SER A 137 18.74 -23.05 -1.87
N GLY A 138 18.21 -22.40 -0.83
CA GLY A 138 18.57 -22.55 0.57
C GLY A 138 17.36 -22.29 1.48
N GLN A 139 17.60 -21.79 2.68
CA GLN A 139 16.55 -21.40 3.62
C GLN A 139 17.04 -20.23 4.50
N GLU A 140 16.11 -19.37 4.91
CA GLU A 140 16.32 -18.48 6.06
C GLU A 140 15.64 -19.07 7.29
N THR A 141 16.19 -18.78 8.47
CA THR A 141 15.76 -19.42 9.71
C THR A 141 15.75 -18.48 10.90
N ALA A 142 14.65 -18.49 11.66
CA ALA A 142 14.57 -17.94 13.00
C ALA A 142 14.69 -19.06 14.05
N ASN A 143 15.51 -18.84 15.09
CA ASN A 143 15.80 -19.85 16.11
C ASN A 143 15.58 -19.32 17.53
N VAL A 144 14.96 -20.13 18.37
CA VAL A 144 14.84 -19.88 19.83
C VAL A 144 15.58 -21.00 20.55
N GLN A 145 16.47 -20.68 21.50
CA GLN A 145 17.28 -21.68 22.22
C GLN A 145 16.61 -22.21 23.50
N GLU A 146 15.77 -21.41 24.17
CA GLU A 146 15.01 -21.80 25.37
C GLU A 146 13.50 -21.64 25.07
N GLY A 147 12.96 -22.52 24.23
CA GLY A 147 11.65 -22.32 23.61
C GLY A 147 10.47 -22.86 24.41
N ILE A 148 10.43 -24.16 24.73
CA ILE A 148 9.21 -24.80 25.24
C ILE A 148 9.47 -25.85 26.34
N ALA A 149 8.60 -25.92 27.35
CA ALA A 149 8.72 -26.90 28.43
C ALA A 149 8.02 -28.23 28.07
N VAL A 150 8.65 -29.36 28.41
CA VAL A 150 8.07 -30.70 28.18
C VAL A 150 6.82 -30.91 29.03
N ASN A 151 5.77 -31.48 28.43
CA ASN A 151 4.44 -31.70 29.02
C ASN A 151 3.72 -30.42 29.48
N VAL A 152 4.07 -29.27 28.92
CA VAL A 152 3.39 -27.99 29.16
C VAL A 152 2.73 -27.53 27.87
N TRP A 153 1.49 -27.06 27.97
CA TRP A 153 0.82 -26.38 26.86
C TRP A 153 1.47 -25.02 26.63
N THR A 154 1.86 -24.76 25.39
CA THR A 154 2.48 -23.51 24.96
C THR A 154 1.83 -23.07 23.66
N HIS A 155 1.42 -21.80 23.60
CA HIS A 155 0.92 -21.21 22.36
C HIS A 155 2.10 -20.73 21.52
N ILE A 156 2.09 -21.07 20.23
CA ILE A 156 3.13 -20.65 19.29
C ILE A 156 2.46 -19.94 18.13
N ALA A 157 2.99 -18.76 17.77
CA ALA A 157 2.66 -18.11 16.50
C ALA A 157 3.93 -17.82 15.69
N LEU A 158 3.87 -18.10 14.39
CA LEU A 158 4.94 -17.91 13.42
C LEU A 158 4.46 -16.92 12.37
N VAL A 159 5.11 -15.76 12.31
CA VAL A 159 4.70 -14.66 11.45
C VAL A 159 5.78 -14.41 10.39
N LEU A 160 5.34 -14.18 9.15
CA LEU A 160 6.17 -13.65 8.07
C LEU A 160 5.53 -12.35 7.57
N THR A 161 6.23 -11.22 7.69
CA THR A 161 5.68 -9.92 7.27
C THR A 161 5.62 -9.76 5.76
N ALA A 162 6.67 -10.22 5.07
CA ALA A 162 6.75 -10.35 3.61
C ALA A 162 7.87 -11.33 3.23
N LEU A 163 7.97 -11.76 1.97
CA LEU A 163 9.08 -12.61 1.49
C LEU A 163 10.48 -11.98 1.64
N ASP A 164 10.54 -10.65 1.69
CA ASP A 164 11.74 -9.85 2.01
C ASP A 164 11.57 -9.05 3.31
N GLY A 165 10.71 -9.54 4.22
CA GLY A 165 10.38 -8.90 5.49
C GLY A 165 11.07 -9.58 6.68
N ASP A 166 10.31 -9.87 7.73
CA ASP A 166 10.80 -10.47 8.98
C ASP A 166 10.09 -11.79 9.27
N GLN A 167 10.85 -12.78 9.74
CA GLN A 167 10.35 -13.97 10.42
C GLN A 167 10.30 -13.72 11.93
N ILE A 168 9.10 -13.83 12.50
CA ILE A 168 8.86 -13.56 13.92
C ILE A 168 8.28 -14.82 14.59
N ILE A 169 8.78 -15.16 15.78
CA ILE A 169 8.20 -16.22 16.62
C ILE A 169 7.66 -15.59 17.89
N TYR A 170 6.41 -15.92 18.20
CA TYR A 170 5.76 -15.61 19.47
C TYR A 170 5.57 -16.89 20.27
N ILE A 171 5.86 -16.81 21.58
CA ILE A 171 5.60 -17.87 22.54
C ILE A 171 4.69 -17.31 23.63
N ASP A 172 3.56 -17.98 23.87
CA ASP A 172 2.50 -17.53 24.81
C ASP A 172 2.08 -16.06 24.57
N GLY A 173 2.02 -15.68 23.29
CA GLY A 173 1.63 -14.34 22.84
C GLY A 173 2.68 -13.25 23.03
N VAL A 174 3.92 -13.60 23.36
CA VAL A 174 5.03 -12.65 23.51
C VAL A 174 6.08 -12.90 22.44
N GLU A 175 6.54 -11.84 21.77
CA GLU A 175 7.62 -11.94 20.79
C GLU A 175 8.90 -12.46 21.47
N VAL A 176 9.48 -13.53 20.92
CA VAL A 176 10.73 -14.12 21.43
C VAL A 176 11.90 -14.00 20.45
N VAL A 177 11.63 -13.86 19.16
CA VAL A 177 12.66 -13.62 18.15
C VAL A 177 12.04 -12.93 16.94
N THR A 178 12.82 -12.03 16.33
CA THR A 178 12.56 -11.39 15.04
C THR A 178 13.86 -11.44 14.24
N GLU A 179 13.80 -12.03 13.05
CA GLU A 179 14.94 -12.13 12.13
C GLU A 179 14.52 -11.60 10.75
N SER A 180 15.24 -10.62 10.25
CA SER A 180 15.02 -10.11 8.90
C SER A 180 15.48 -11.13 7.87
N VAL A 181 14.63 -11.37 6.88
CA VAL A 181 14.83 -12.35 5.83
C VAL A 181 14.87 -11.67 4.48
N SER A 182 15.56 -12.30 3.53
CA SER A 182 15.59 -11.83 2.15
C SER A 182 15.58 -13.00 1.19
N SER A 183 15.04 -12.79 0.00
CA SER A 183 14.97 -13.77 -1.08
C SER A 183 14.19 -15.04 -0.72
N LEU A 184 13.22 -14.97 0.21
CA LEU A 184 12.27 -16.08 0.37
C LEU A 184 11.41 -16.21 -0.89
N THR A 185 10.91 -17.41 -1.15
CA THR A 185 10.05 -17.63 -2.30
C THR A 185 8.89 -18.54 -1.95
N ASP A 186 7.70 -18.15 -2.40
CA ASP A 186 6.55 -19.04 -2.43
C ASP A 186 6.54 -19.98 -3.64
N ALA A 187 7.41 -19.72 -4.64
CA ALA A 187 7.48 -20.39 -5.94
C ALA A 187 7.52 -21.91 -5.85
N THR A 188 8.13 -22.41 -4.79
CA THR A 188 8.42 -23.82 -4.57
C THR A 188 7.56 -24.45 -3.48
N GLN A 189 6.57 -23.72 -2.92
CA GLN A 189 5.65 -24.25 -1.94
C GLN A 189 4.75 -25.32 -2.58
N SER A 190 4.68 -26.48 -1.95
CA SER A 190 3.83 -27.57 -2.40
C SER A 190 2.42 -27.40 -1.85
N ALA A 191 1.41 -27.89 -2.59
CA ALA A 191 0.01 -27.92 -2.17
C ALA A 191 -0.23 -28.61 -0.82
N VAL A 192 0.70 -29.41 -0.29
CA VAL A 192 0.44 -30.25 0.88
C VAL A 192 1.01 -29.66 2.17
N LEU A 193 0.16 -29.40 3.16
CA LEU A 193 0.55 -29.13 4.55
C LEU A 193 0.59 -30.45 5.34
N ARG A 194 1.72 -30.71 6.01
CA ARG A 194 1.93 -31.92 6.80
C ARG A 194 2.21 -31.56 8.24
N MET A 195 1.61 -32.29 9.18
CA MET A 195 1.92 -32.19 10.61
C MET A 195 2.29 -33.56 11.18
N GLY A 196 3.15 -33.59 12.20
CA GLY A 196 3.57 -34.82 12.88
C GLY A 196 4.79 -35.53 12.29
N LEU A 197 5.65 -34.83 11.56
CA LEU A 197 6.78 -35.44 10.86
C LEU A 197 7.97 -35.69 11.80
N GLY A 198 7.81 -36.64 12.72
CA GLY A 198 8.86 -37.10 13.62
C GLY A 198 8.89 -36.42 14.99
N ALA A 199 7.96 -35.52 15.28
CA ALA A 199 7.69 -35.01 16.62
C ALA A 199 6.57 -35.82 17.29
N ASN A 200 6.68 -36.02 18.60
CA ASN A 200 5.61 -36.56 19.45
C ASN A 200 5.05 -35.42 20.29
N VAL A 201 3.96 -34.84 19.80
CA VAL A 201 3.36 -33.62 20.32
C VAL A 201 1.85 -33.79 20.40
N VAL A 202 1.22 -33.06 21.32
CA VAL A 202 -0.23 -32.82 21.26
C VAL A 202 -0.45 -31.46 20.61
N LEU A 203 -1.33 -31.39 19.62
CA LEU A 203 -1.73 -30.17 18.91
C LEU A 203 -3.20 -29.87 19.20
N ASP A 204 -3.51 -28.59 19.33
CA ASP A 204 -4.86 -28.08 19.50
C ASP A 204 -4.98 -26.72 18.77
N ASP A 205 -6.18 -26.39 18.28
CA ASP A 205 -6.52 -25.05 17.77
C ASP A 205 -5.56 -24.46 16.72
N PHE A 206 -5.34 -25.15 15.62
CA PHE A 206 -4.41 -24.74 14.57
C PHE A 206 -5.06 -23.78 13.56
N ARG A 207 -4.47 -22.60 13.38
CA ARG A 207 -4.99 -21.50 12.57
C ARG A 207 -3.94 -21.00 11.57
N VAL A 208 -4.41 -20.57 10.40
CA VAL A 208 -3.60 -19.96 9.35
C VAL A 208 -4.25 -18.69 8.85
N TRP A 209 -3.51 -17.60 8.89
CA TRP A 209 -3.93 -16.28 8.42
C TRP A 209 -3.10 -15.84 7.22
N ASN A 210 -3.73 -15.17 6.26
CA ASN A 210 -3.08 -14.65 5.05
C ASN A 210 -2.41 -13.28 5.22
N TYR A 211 -2.19 -12.85 6.47
CA TYR A 211 -1.46 -11.63 6.81
C TYR A 211 -0.61 -11.85 8.06
N ALA A 212 0.36 -10.96 8.24
CA ALA A 212 1.18 -10.90 9.45
C ALA A 212 0.40 -10.26 10.60
N ARG A 213 -0.03 -11.09 11.57
CA ARG A 213 -0.75 -10.63 12.76
C ARG A 213 0.20 -9.93 13.71
N THR A 214 -0.33 -8.90 14.36
CA THR A 214 0.35 -8.16 15.43
C THR A 214 0.36 -8.97 16.73
N GLN A 215 1.25 -8.60 17.66
CA GLN A 215 1.30 -9.22 18.98
C GLN A 215 -0.03 -9.08 19.73
N GLU A 216 -0.68 -7.92 19.63
CA GLU A 216 -1.96 -7.62 20.28
C GLU A 216 -3.09 -8.52 19.75
N GLU A 217 -3.15 -8.74 18.44
CA GLU A 217 -4.13 -9.62 17.80
C GLU A 217 -3.94 -11.08 18.24
N ILE A 218 -2.70 -11.56 18.28
CA ILE A 218 -2.37 -12.91 18.77
C ILE A 218 -2.79 -13.06 20.24
N GLN A 219 -2.42 -12.10 21.09
CA GLN A 219 -2.79 -12.12 22.51
C GLN A 219 -4.30 -12.10 22.75
N ALA A 220 -5.05 -11.41 21.89
CA ALA A 220 -6.50 -11.32 21.99
C ALA A 220 -7.18 -12.67 21.74
N ASP A 221 -6.69 -13.46 20.78
CA ASP A 221 -7.39 -14.65 20.29
C ASP A 221 -6.78 -15.99 20.72
N MET A 222 -5.53 -16.03 21.19
CA MET A 222 -4.83 -17.30 21.49
C MET A 222 -5.51 -18.16 22.56
N ASN A 223 -6.30 -17.57 23.48
CA ASN A 223 -6.96 -18.32 24.57
C ASN A 223 -8.45 -18.53 24.35
N GLN A 224 -8.98 -18.30 23.15
CA GLN A 224 -10.41 -18.42 22.86
C GLN A 224 -10.64 -19.02 21.48
N GLU A 225 -11.68 -19.84 21.29
CA GLU A 225 -12.06 -20.27 19.93
C GLU A 225 -12.48 -19.06 19.07
N VAL A 226 -12.01 -19.01 17.82
CA VAL A 226 -12.50 -18.05 16.81
C VAL A 226 -13.69 -18.64 16.04
N THR A 227 -14.43 -17.83 15.28
CA THR A 227 -15.66 -18.24 14.58
C THR A 227 -15.40 -19.02 13.29
N GLY A 228 -14.19 -18.90 12.73
CA GLY A 228 -13.81 -19.51 11.45
C GLY A 228 -14.07 -18.61 10.24
N VAL A 229 -14.70 -17.45 10.40
CA VAL A 229 -14.98 -16.51 9.30
C VAL A 229 -14.33 -15.14 9.52
N GLU A 230 -13.33 -15.08 10.40
CA GLU A 230 -12.54 -13.87 10.61
C GLU A 230 -11.85 -13.43 9.32
N GLU A 231 -11.73 -12.12 9.15
CA GLU A 231 -11.04 -11.53 8.02
C GLU A 231 -9.58 -12.01 7.97
N GLY A 232 -9.18 -12.55 6.82
CA GLY A 232 -7.85 -13.08 6.60
C GLY A 232 -7.58 -14.49 7.15
N LEU A 233 -8.55 -15.15 7.80
CA LEU A 233 -8.41 -16.55 8.24
C LEU A 233 -8.64 -17.50 7.05
N VAL A 234 -7.60 -18.27 6.69
CA VAL A 234 -7.60 -19.14 5.51
C VAL A 234 -7.53 -20.63 5.81
N GLY A 235 -7.38 -21.00 7.09
CA GLY A 235 -7.51 -22.37 7.56
C GLY A 235 -7.63 -22.44 9.07
N TYR A 236 -8.52 -23.30 9.58
CA TYR A 236 -8.75 -23.46 11.02
C TYR A 236 -9.19 -24.88 11.39
N TRP A 237 -8.35 -25.61 12.14
CA TRP A 237 -8.62 -26.95 12.64
C TRP A 237 -8.60 -26.97 14.18
N ARG A 238 -9.76 -27.24 14.78
CA ARG A 238 -9.92 -27.25 16.25
C ARG A 238 -9.38 -28.50 16.93
N PHE A 239 -9.19 -29.60 16.21
CA PHE A 239 -8.81 -30.91 16.78
C PHE A 239 -9.73 -31.44 17.90
N ASN A 240 -11.01 -31.05 17.84
CA ASN A 240 -12.05 -31.44 18.78
C ASN A 240 -12.88 -32.66 18.33
N GLU A 241 -12.50 -33.35 17.26
CA GLU A 241 -13.32 -34.43 16.67
C GLU A 241 -13.41 -35.67 17.57
N GLY A 242 -12.41 -35.92 18.43
CA GLY A 242 -12.42 -36.98 19.46
C GLY A 242 -12.33 -38.42 18.93
N GLU A 243 -12.66 -38.65 17.67
CA GLU A 243 -12.49 -39.90 16.94
C GLU A 243 -12.54 -39.69 15.42
N GLY A 244 -12.32 -40.76 14.65
CA GLY A 244 -12.26 -40.69 13.18
C GLY A 244 -10.90 -40.21 12.66
N THR A 245 -10.73 -40.29 11.34
CA THR A 245 -9.45 -40.02 10.63
C THR A 245 -9.46 -38.69 9.88
N THR A 246 -10.47 -37.86 10.09
CA THR A 246 -10.63 -36.58 9.39
C THR A 246 -10.67 -35.47 10.41
N THR A 247 -9.91 -34.41 10.17
CA THR A 247 -10.06 -33.14 10.88
C THR A 247 -10.67 -32.13 9.94
N TYR A 248 -11.63 -31.36 10.43
CA TYR A 248 -12.39 -30.43 9.61
C TYR A 248 -11.81 -29.02 9.71
N ASP A 249 -11.41 -28.49 8.55
CA ASP A 249 -11.21 -27.05 8.39
C ASP A 249 -12.57 -26.35 8.47
N ILE A 250 -12.72 -25.47 9.46
CA ILE A 250 -13.95 -24.71 9.68
C ILE A 250 -13.92 -23.32 9.03
N SER A 251 -12.83 -22.97 8.34
CA SER A 251 -12.77 -21.79 7.49
C SER A 251 -13.67 -21.92 6.24
N PRO A 252 -13.91 -20.83 5.48
CA PRO A 252 -14.63 -20.88 4.22
C PRO A 252 -13.94 -21.75 3.14
N TYR A 253 -12.67 -22.10 3.32
CA TYR A 253 -11.84 -22.78 2.31
C TYR A 253 -11.86 -24.31 2.39
N GLU A 254 -12.38 -24.88 3.48
CA GLU A 254 -12.65 -26.32 3.63
C GLU A 254 -11.45 -27.26 3.38
N ASN A 255 -10.23 -26.83 3.68
CA ASN A 255 -9.00 -27.62 3.53
C ASN A 255 -8.94 -28.78 4.56
N HIS A 256 -9.86 -29.73 4.50
CA HIS A 256 -9.98 -30.80 5.49
C HIS A 256 -8.73 -31.70 5.51
N GLY A 257 -8.30 -32.08 6.71
CA GLY A 257 -7.12 -32.88 6.91
C GLY A 257 -7.44 -34.37 7.05
N ASN A 258 -6.56 -35.23 6.53
CA ASN A 258 -6.59 -36.66 6.74
C ASN A 258 -5.49 -37.10 7.70
N ILE A 259 -5.87 -37.83 8.76
CA ILE A 259 -4.98 -38.27 9.83
C ILE A 259 -4.72 -39.77 9.71
N THR A 260 -3.46 -40.15 9.59
CA THR A 260 -3.06 -41.56 9.65
C THR A 260 -2.93 -42.01 11.10
N ALA A 261 -3.74 -42.98 11.53
CA ALA A 261 -3.71 -43.54 12.89
C ALA A 261 -3.86 -42.48 14.01
N PRO A 262 -4.99 -41.76 14.04
CA PRO A 262 -5.24 -40.66 14.98
C PRO A 262 -5.22 -41.15 16.43
N VAL A 263 -4.59 -40.37 17.31
CA VAL A 263 -4.65 -40.54 18.75
C VAL A 263 -5.29 -39.27 19.33
N TRP A 264 -6.53 -39.37 19.78
CA TRP A 264 -7.25 -38.26 20.40
C TRP A 264 -7.09 -38.31 21.92
N THR A 265 -6.83 -37.16 22.54
CA THR A 265 -6.69 -37.04 24.00
C THR A 265 -7.70 -36.03 24.55
N THR A 266 -8.18 -36.26 25.78
CA THR A 266 -9.05 -35.32 26.50
C THR A 266 -8.24 -34.25 27.26
N GLU A 267 -6.92 -34.25 27.15
CA GLU A 267 -6.06 -33.22 27.74
C GLU A 267 -5.92 -32.01 26.82
N ALA A 268 -7.04 -31.37 26.45
CA ALA A 268 -7.08 -30.20 25.57
C ALA A 268 -6.29 -28.98 26.10
N ALA A 269 -5.98 -28.05 25.21
CA ALA A 269 -5.35 -26.77 25.54
C ALA A 269 -6.29 -25.88 26.39
N PRO A 270 -5.75 -24.89 27.13
CA PRO A 270 -6.55 -24.00 27.98
C PRO A 270 -7.29 -22.93 27.15
N ILE A 271 -8.16 -23.38 26.23
CA ILE A 271 -8.92 -22.52 25.34
C ILE A 271 -10.31 -22.33 25.93
N GLU A 272 -10.69 -21.08 26.16
CA GLU A 272 -12.05 -20.74 26.53
C GLU A 272 -12.97 -20.98 25.32
N PRO A 273 -14.15 -21.61 25.48
CA PRO A 273 -15.14 -21.70 24.41
C PRO A 273 -15.44 -20.29 23.89
N GLY A 274 -14.92 -19.98 22.71
CA GLY A 274 -14.96 -18.65 22.14
C GLY A 274 -16.11 -18.55 21.14
N LYS A 275 -17.04 -17.63 21.43
CA LYS A 275 -18.29 -17.35 20.68
C LYS A 275 -19.21 -18.58 20.46
N PRO A 276 -20.54 -18.35 20.30
CA PRO A 276 -21.53 -19.43 20.21
C PRO A 276 -21.20 -20.39 19.05
N PRO A 277 -21.69 -21.64 19.11
CA PRO A 277 -21.37 -22.69 18.14
C PRO A 277 -21.55 -22.22 16.70
N VAL A 278 -20.79 -22.83 15.78
CA VAL A 278 -20.95 -22.62 14.33
C VAL A 278 -22.44 -22.61 14.05
N VAL A 279 -22.95 -21.44 13.72
CA VAL A 279 -24.35 -21.25 13.36
C VAL A 279 -24.56 -21.81 11.96
N ALA A 280 -25.79 -21.76 11.44
CA ALA A 280 -25.98 -22.11 10.04
C ALA A 280 -24.99 -21.33 9.17
N SER A 281 -24.34 -22.00 8.22
CA SER A 281 -23.25 -21.47 7.39
C SER A 281 -23.37 -21.97 5.95
N ARG A 282 -22.50 -21.53 5.03
CA ARG A 282 -22.50 -21.93 3.61
C ARG A 282 -23.87 -21.79 2.92
N PRO A 283 -24.41 -20.57 2.87
CA PRO A 283 -25.68 -20.32 2.19
C PRO A 283 -25.58 -20.65 0.70
N ASP A 284 -26.62 -21.28 0.16
CA ASP A 284 -26.94 -21.35 -1.27
C ASP A 284 -28.41 -20.90 -1.40
N PRO A 285 -28.73 -19.79 -2.10
CA PRO A 285 -27.80 -18.93 -2.83
C PRO A 285 -26.75 -18.28 -1.93
N ALA A 286 -25.53 -18.14 -2.45
CA ALA A 286 -24.41 -17.54 -1.73
C ALA A 286 -24.73 -16.09 -1.34
N ASN A 287 -24.11 -15.60 -0.27
CA ASN A 287 -24.35 -14.24 0.20
C ASN A 287 -23.98 -13.21 -0.90
N GLY A 288 -24.95 -12.38 -1.29
CA GLY A 288 -24.84 -11.40 -2.38
C GLY A 288 -25.09 -11.95 -3.79
N GLU A 289 -25.41 -13.25 -3.95
CA GLU A 289 -25.54 -13.88 -5.27
C GLU A 289 -26.69 -13.28 -6.11
N LEU A 290 -26.47 -13.19 -7.42
CA LEU A 290 -27.49 -12.87 -8.41
C LEU A 290 -28.26 -14.15 -8.78
N TYR A 291 -29.57 -14.16 -8.55
CA TYR A 291 -30.44 -15.27 -8.90
C TYR A 291 -31.44 -14.87 -9.99
N SER A 292 -31.32 -15.47 -11.18
CA SER A 292 -32.14 -15.09 -12.35
C SER A 292 -33.52 -15.75 -12.40
N ALA A 293 -33.83 -16.65 -11.46
CA ALA A 293 -35.13 -17.29 -11.36
C ALA A 293 -36.00 -16.59 -10.30
N THR A 294 -37.31 -16.51 -10.52
CA THR A 294 -38.28 -15.99 -9.53
C THR A 294 -38.61 -17.01 -8.43
N TRP A 295 -37.76 -18.02 -8.24
CA TRP A 295 -37.84 -19.03 -7.19
C TRP A 295 -36.41 -19.46 -6.84
N ALA A 296 -36.19 -19.87 -5.60
CA ALA A 296 -34.88 -20.31 -5.12
C ALA A 296 -35.01 -21.52 -4.19
N THR A 297 -33.93 -22.31 -4.10
CA THR A 297 -33.77 -23.31 -3.03
C THR A 297 -32.77 -22.73 -2.06
N LEU A 298 -33.23 -22.29 -0.89
CA LEU A 298 -32.35 -21.92 0.20
C LEU A 298 -31.78 -23.21 0.78
N SER A 299 -30.46 -23.37 0.84
CA SER A 299 -29.80 -24.46 1.53
C SER A 299 -28.59 -23.96 2.28
N TRP A 300 -28.22 -24.64 3.36
CA TRP A 300 -27.16 -24.22 4.26
C TRP A 300 -26.49 -25.46 4.85
N ARG A 301 -25.29 -25.27 5.41
CA ARG A 301 -24.71 -26.19 6.37
C ARG A 301 -25.37 -25.93 7.74
N PRO A 302 -26.01 -26.92 8.39
CA PRO A 302 -26.47 -26.81 9.77
C PRO A 302 -25.35 -26.38 10.72
N GLY A 303 -25.72 -25.61 11.74
CA GLY A 303 -24.83 -25.41 12.87
C GLY A 303 -24.56 -26.71 13.62
N ASP A 304 -23.39 -26.81 14.25
CA ASP A 304 -22.84 -28.08 14.77
C ASP A 304 -23.77 -28.80 15.77
N PHE A 305 -24.64 -28.07 16.46
CA PHE A 305 -25.59 -28.61 17.46
C PHE A 305 -27.08 -28.47 17.09
N ALA A 306 -27.40 -27.99 15.87
CA ALA A 306 -28.77 -27.78 15.44
C ALA A 306 -29.50 -29.10 15.09
N VAL A 307 -30.66 -29.32 15.72
CA VAL A 307 -31.56 -30.47 15.44
C VAL A 307 -32.66 -30.07 14.44
N SER A 308 -33.04 -28.81 14.42
CA SER A 308 -33.95 -28.20 13.45
C SER A 308 -33.60 -26.73 13.23
N HIS A 309 -34.28 -26.06 12.31
CA HIS A 309 -33.90 -24.74 11.82
C HIS A 309 -35.09 -23.83 11.68
N ASP A 310 -35.08 -22.69 12.38
CA ASP A 310 -36.05 -21.62 12.18
C ASP A 310 -35.60 -20.75 11.00
N VAL A 311 -36.40 -20.74 9.93
CA VAL A 311 -36.07 -20.01 8.69
C VAL A 311 -36.74 -18.65 8.69
N TYR A 312 -35.95 -17.59 8.50
CA TYR A 312 -36.43 -16.23 8.33
C TYR A 312 -36.07 -15.72 6.93
N MET A 313 -36.99 -15.05 6.26
CA MET A 313 -36.77 -14.44 4.94
C MET A 313 -37.68 -13.22 4.73
N GLY A 314 -37.14 -12.18 4.11
CA GLY A 314 -37.84 -10.94 3.80
C GLY A 314 -37.02 -10.04 2.87
N ASP A 315 -37.51 -8.84 2.58
CA ASP A 315 -36.86 -7.81 1.74
C ASP A 315 -36.21 -6.68 2.56
N ASN A 316 -36.27 -6.78 3.89
CA ASN A 316 -35.66 -5.85 4.82
C ASN A 316 -34.68 -6.57 5.76
N PHE A 317 -33.42 -6.10 5.79
CA PHE A 317 -32.36 -6.68 6.60
C PHE A 317 -32.72 -6.71 8.09
N ASP A 318 -33.19 -5.59 8.65
CA ASP A 318 -33.47 -5.46 10.08
C ASP A 318 -34.62 -6.37 10.52
N ASP A 319 -35.68 -6.49 9.72
CA ASP A 319 -36.81 -7.37 10.01
C ASP A 319 -36.39 -8.85 10.05
N VAL A 320 -35.50 -9.25 9.15
CA VAL A 320 -34.93 -10.61 9.13
C VAL A 320 -33.95 -10.80 10.29
N ASN A 321 -33.05 -9.83 10.52
CA ASN A 321 -32.08 -9.85 11.62
C ASN A 321 -32.74 -9.82 13.00
N ASN A 322 -33.92 -9.22 13.15
CA ASN A 322 -34.66 -9.19 14.42
C ASN A 322 -35.68 -10.34 14.55
N GLY A 323 -35.84 -11.17 13.52
CA GLY A 323 -36.81 -12.28 13.52
C GLY A 323 -38.25 -11.79 13.63
N ALA A 324 -38.60 -10.72 12.92
CA ALA A 324 -39.96 -10.18 12.91
C ALA A 324 -40.99 -11.24 12.48
N ALA A 325 -42.20 -11.20 13.04
CA ALA A 325 -43.18 -12.27 12.86
C ALA A 325 -43.58 -12.54 11.38
N HIS A 326 -43.47 -11.54 10.50
CA HIS A 326 -43.76 -11.69 9.06
C HIS A 326 -42.61 -12.30 8.25
N THR A 327 -41.38 -12.31 8.78
CA THR A 327 -40.22 -12.90 8.10
C THR A 327 -40.07 -14.39 8.40
N PHE A 328 -40.68 -14.89 9.48
CA PHE A 328 -40.61 -16.30 9.86
C PHE A 328 -41.37 -17.22 8.86
N GLN A 329 -40.64 -18.12 8.21
CA GLN A 329 -41.14 -19.06 7.20
C GLN A 329 -41.42 -20.47 7.75
N GLY A 330 -41.01 -20.74 9.00
CA GLY A 330 -41.28 -21.99 9.70
C GLY A 330 -40.02 -22.70 10.19
N ASN A 331 -40.22 -23.74 11.00
CA ASN A 331 -39.17 -24.63 11.48
C ASN A 331 -39.04 -25.85 10.56
N VAL A 332 -37.83 -26.15 10.11
CA VAL A 332 -37.53 -27.28 9.21
C VAL A 332 -36.43 -28.18 9.76
N ALA A 333 -36.62 -29.50 9.59
CA ALA A 333 -35.62 -30.50 9.99
C ALA A 333 -34.54 -30.72 8.92
N SER A 334 -34.84 -30.40 7.66
CA SER A 334 -33.89 -30.51 6.53
C SER A 334 -33.15 -29.19 6.38
N PRO A 335 -31.85 -29.19 6.01
CA PRO A 335 -31.07 -27.97 5.82
C PRO A 335 -31.34 -27.27 4.48
N MET A 336 -32.61 -27.27 4.05
CA MET A 336 -33.05 -26.62 2.82
C MET A 336 -34.53 -26.24 2.87
N GLN A 337 -34.87 -25.15 2.18
CA GLN A 337 -36.22 -24.62 2.03
C GLN A 337 -36.41 -24.03 0.62
N ILE A 338 -37.42 -24.50 -0.11
CA ILE A 338 -37.79 -23.91 -1.41
C ILE A 338 -38.67 -22.68 -1.17
N VAL A 339 -38.45 -21.62 -1.95
CA VAL A 339 -39.18 -20.34 -1.91
C VAL A 339 -39.52 -19.84 -3.32
N GLY A 340 -40.53 -19.00 -3.47
CA GLY A 340 -40.90 -18.40 -4.77
C GLY A 340 -41.69 -19.35 -5.69
N PHE A 341 -42.22 -20.45 -5.18
CA PHE A 341 -42.93 -21.45 -5.97
C PHE A 341 -44.30 -21.77 -5.38
N ALA A 342 -45.30 -22.03 -6.23
CA ALA A 342 -46.66 -22.29 -5.78
C ALA A 342 -46.72 -23.48 -4.80
N GLY A 343 -47.19 -23.23 -3.57
CA GLY A 343 -47.23 -24.21 -2.48
C GLY A 343 -46.07 -24.11 -1.48
N PHE A 344 -45.15 -23.16 -1.67
CA PHE A 344 -44.02 -22.84 -0.80
C PHE A 344 -44.10 -21.36 -0.34
N PRO A 345 -43.28 -20.93 0.65
CA PRO A 345 -43.11 -19.52 0.98
C PRO A 345 -42.91 -18.64 -0.26
N PHE A 346 -43.45 -17.42 -0.24
CA PHE A 346 -43.51 -16.55 -1.42
C PHE A 346 -44.21 -17.23 -2.61
N SER A 347 -45.44 -17.75 -2.38
CA SER A 347 -46.14 -18.60 -3.36
C SER A 347 -46.46 -17.96 -4.70
N ASP A 348 -46.43 -16.63 -4.76
CA ASP A 348 -46.66 -15.85 -5.98
C ASP A 348 -45.37 -15.61 -6.80
N GLY A 349 -44.22 -16.05 -6.29
CA GLY A 349 -42.89 -15.82 -6.87
C GLY A 349 -42.08 -14.76 -6.11
N LEU A 350 -40.76 -14.80 -6.28
CA LEU A 350 -39.84 -13.74 -5.90
C LEU A 350 -39.93 -12.58 -6.90
N ILE A 351 -39.79 -11.35 -6.41
CA ILE A 351 -40.03 -10.12 -7.18
C ILE A 351 -38.71 -9.65 -7.81
N PRO A 352 -38.64 -9.52 -9.15
CA PRO A 352 -37.51 -8.89 -9.83
C PRO A 352 -37.20 -7.47 -9.29
N GLY A 353 -35.91 -7.14 -9.16
CA GLY A 353 -35.43 -5.88 -8.57
C GLY A 353 -35.43 -5.85 -7.04
N THR A 354 -35.68 -6.99 -6.39
CA THR A 354 -35.71 -7.11 -4.92
C THR A 354 -34.48 -7.85 -4.42
N THR A 355 -33.85 -7.30 -3.38
CA THR A 355 -32.86 -8.03 -2.57
C THR A 355 -33.62 -8.75 -1.45
N TYR A 356 -33.44 -10.05 -1.36
CA TYR A 356 -34.00 -10.87 -0.30
C TYR A 356 -32.92 -11.17 0.73
N TYR A 357 -33.23 -10.90 1.99
CA TYR A 357 -32.43 -11.27 3.14
C TYR A 357 -33.03 -12.53 3.76
N TRP A 358 -32.17 -13.42 4.22
CA TRP A 358 -32.59 -14.64 4.90
C TRP A 358 -31.59 -15.03 5.99
N ARG A 359 -32.11 -15.69 7.02
CA ARG A 359 -31.36 -16.07 8.22
C ARG A 359 -31.87 -17.41 8.72
N ILE A 360 -30.98 -18.21 9.26
CA ILE A 360 -31.30 -19.51 9.82
C ILE A 360 -30.88 -19.56 11.28
N ASP A 361 -31.84 -19.79 12.17
CA ASP A 361 -31.54 -20.01 13.59
C ASP A 361 -31.54 -21.51 13.89
N GLY A 362 -30.45 -22.00 14.47
CA GLY A 362 -30.30 -23.40 14.86
C GLY A 362 -31.08 -23.71 16.15
N ILE A 363 -31.93 -24.74 16.11
CA ILE A 363 -32.82 -25.14 17.20
C ILE A 363 -32.43 -26.51 17.74
N ASN A 364 -32.27 -26.60 19.05
CA ASN A 364 -32.09 -27.85 19.80
C ASN A 364 -32.68 -27.67 21.22
N ASP A 365 -33.89 -28.19 21.42
CA ASP A 365 -34.61 -28.06 22.70
C ASP A 365 -33.88 -28.69 23.91
N ALA A 366 -32.86 -29.51 23.67
CA ALA A 366 -32.04 -30.11 24.72
C ALA A 366 -30.92 -29.19 25.21
N ASP A 367 -30.59 -28.12 24.46
CA ASP A 367 -29.51 -27.19 24.78
C ASP A 367 -30.08 -25.86 25.31
N PRO A 368 -29.67 -25.40 26.52
CA PRO A 368 -30.16 -24.16 27.11
C PRO A 368 -29.74 -22.89 26.36
N ASN A 369 -28.76 -22.96 25.45
CA ASN A 369 -28.30 -21.85 24.62
C ASN A 369 -29.01 -21.78 23.26
N SER A 370 -29.91 -22.73 22.96
CA SER A 370 -30.77 -22.68 21.78
C SER A 370 -31.96 -21.72 21.99
N PRO A 371 -32.37 -20.92 20.99
CA PRO A 371 -31.94 -20.90 19.59
C PRO A 371 -30.59 -20.18 19.36
N TRP A 372 -29.73 -20.77 18.52
CA TRP A 372 -28.51 -20.11 18.04
C TRP A 372 -28.84 -19.29 16.80
N LYS A 373 -28.84 -17.97 16.96
CA LYS A 373 -29.16 -17.03 15.89
C LYS A 373 -28.05 -17.03 14.83
N GLY A 374 -28.40 -17.32 13.57
CA GLY A 374 -27.44 -17.31 12.46
C GLY A 374 -27.19 -15.94 11.85
N ASP A 375 -26.24 -15.90 10.92
CA ASP A 375 -25.96 -14.71 10.12
C ASP A 375 -27.06 -14.45 9.09
N VAL A 376 -27.20 -13.18 8.71
CA VAL A 376 -28.14 -12.77 7.67
C VAL A 376 -27.40 -12.77 6.34
N TRP A 377 -27.86 -13.61 5.42
CA TRP A 377 -27.38 -13.66 4.04
C TRP A 377 -28.36 -12.95 3.12
N SER A 378 -27.88 -12.54 1.96
CA SER A 378 -28.71 -11.96 0.92
C SER A 378 -28.51 -12.63 -0.43
N PHE A 379 -29.50 -12.49 -1.30
CA PHE A 379 -29.37 -12.70 -2.73
C PHE A 379 -30.36 -11.74 -3.40
N TRP A 380 -30.17 -11.45 -4.68
CA TRP A 380 -31.04 -10.49 -5.37
C TRP A 380 -31.49 -10.99 -6.72
N ILE A 381 -32.71 -10.60 -7.09
CA ILE A 381 -33.29 -10.89 -8.40
C ILE A 381 -33.07 -9.67 -9.29
N PRO A 382 -32.52 -9.84 -10.52
CA PRO A 382 -32.31 -8.72 -11.44
C PRO A 382 -33.54 -7.84 -11.62
N SER A 383 -33.32 -6.52 -11.73
CA SER A 383 -34.41 -5.58 -12.04
C SER A 383 -35.03 -5.92 -13.40
N PRO A 384 -36.34 -5.70 -13.61
CA PRO A 384 -36.93 -5.72 -14.95
C PRO A 384 -36.36 -4.65 -15.90
N SER A 385 -35.75 -3.59 -15.38
CA SER A 385 -35.01 -2.57 -16.15
C SER A 385 -33.55 -2.95 -16.33
N ALA A 386 -32.90 -2.38 -17.34
CA ALA A 386 -31.46 -2.49 -17.53
C ALA A 386 -30.70 -1.90 -16.33
N TYR A 387 -29.50 -2.40 -16.07
CA TYR A 387 -28.66 -1.98 -14.94
C TYR A 387 -27.17 -2.08 -15.29
N ALA A 388 -26.29 -1.65 -14.38
CA ALA A 388 -24.83 -1.67 -14.54
C ALA A 388 -24.35 -1.04 -15.88
N PRO A 389 -24.66 0.24 -16.13
CA PRO A 389 -24.23 0.92 -17.35
C PRO A 389 -22.70 1.03 -17.43
N SER A 390 -22.17 0.94 -18.64
CA SER A 390 -20.81 1.35 -18.99
C SER A 390 -20.88 2.21 -20.26
N PRO A 391 -20.41 3.48 -20.25
CA PRO A 391 -19.86 4.19 -19.10
C PRO A 391 -20.82 4.26 -17.89
N SER A 392 -20.26 4.22 -16.68
CA SER A 392 -21.05 4.28 -15.45
C SER A 392 -21.83 5.60 -15.37
N ASP A 393 -22.92 5.61 -14.63
CA ASP A 393 -23.71 6.83 -14.46
C ASP A 393 -22.88 7.93 -13.78
N GLY A 394 -22.82 9.10 -14.41
CA GLY A 394 -21.99 10.23 -14.00
C GLY A 394 -20.51 10.11 -14.37
N ALA A 395 -20.10 9.11 -15.18
CA ALA A 395 -18.71 8.96 -15.59
C ALA A 395 -18.19 10.22 -16.28
N GLU A 396 -16.97 10.64 -15.96
CA GLU A 396 -16.26 11.74 -16.61
C GLU A 396 -15.10 11.23 -17.47
N PHE A 397 -14.56 12.09 -18.33
CA PHE A 397 -13.41 11.80 -19.20
C PHE A 397 -13.61 10.58 -20.11
N VAL A 398 -14.84 10.34 -20.54
CA VAL A 398 -15.17 9.23 -21.44
C VAL A 398 -14.66 9.51 -22.85
N ASP A 399 -14.08 8.49 -23.49
CA ASP A 399 -13.63 8.56 -24.88
C ASP A 399 -14.77 8.97 -25.84
N ASN A 400 -14.46 9.78 -26.85
CA ASN A 400 -15.46 10.30 -27.77
C ASN A 400 -16.00 9.26 -28.77
N GLU A 401 -15.41 8.07 -28.84
CA GLU A 401 -15.89 6.91 -29.59
C GLU A 401 -16.43 5.80 -28.67
N ALA A 402 -16.75 6.13 -27.40
CA ALA A 402 -17.22 5.16 -26.42
C ALA A 402 -18.47 4.38 -26.89
N THR A 403 -18.43 3.07 -26.67
CA THR A 403 -19.58 2.18 -26.88
C THR A 403 -20.32 2.00 -25.56
N LEU A 404 -21.65 2.19 -25.59
CA LEU A 404 -22.50 2.02 -24.42
C LEU A 404 -22.83 0.54 -24.24
N THR A 405 -22.71 0.01 -23.03
CA THR A 405 -23.04 -1.37 -22.66
C THR A 405 -23.79 -1.40 -21.33
N TRP A 406 -24.60 -2.41 -21.10
CA TRP A 406 -25.43 -2.55 -19.89
C TRP A 406 -25.70 -4.03 -19.62
N GLU A 407 -26.08 -4.35 -18.38
CA GLU A 407 -26.68 -5.65 -18.09
C GLU A 407 -28.19 -5.60 -18.37
N PRO A 408 -28.75 -6.64 -19.04
CA PRO A 408 -30.12 -6.62 -19.50
C PRO A 408 -31.09 -6.79 -18.34
N GLY A 409 -32.24 -6.13 -18.43
CA GLY A 409 -33.34 -6.36 -17.48
C GLY A 409 -33.79 -7.82 -17.45
N HIS A 410 -34.32 -8.25 -16.31
CA HIS A 410 -34.79 -9.61 -16.07
C HIS A 410 -35.72 -10.11 -17.19
N ASP A 411 -35.33 -11.22 -17.80
CA ASP A 411 -36.04 -11.87 -18.92
C ASP A 411 -36.20 -11.03 -20.20
N ALA A 412 -35.52 -9.88 -20.32
CA ALA A 412 -35.59 -9.05 -21.51
C ALA A 412 -35.24 -9.82 -22.80
N LYS A 413 -35.92 -9.46 -23.88
CA LYS A 413 -35.75 -10.06 -25.22
C LYS A 413 -35.24 -9.05 -26.24
N LEU A 414 -35.52 -7.76 -26.04
CA LEU A 414 -35.06 -6.63 -26.86
C LEU A 414 -34.80 -5.43 -25.95
N HIS A 415 -33.88 -4.57 -26.35
CA HIS A 415 -33.50 -3.36 -25.61
C HIS A 415 -33.77 -2.14 -26.50
N ASN A 416 -34.52 -1.14 -26.04
CA ASN A 416 -34.78 0.09 -26.80
C ASN A 416 -33.98 1.25 -26.23
N ILE A 417 -33.03 1.79 -27.00
CA ILE A 417 -32.06 2.77 -26.53
C ILE A 417 -32.49 4.17 -26.94
N VAL A 418 -32.59 5.05 -25.95
CA VAL A 418 -32.73 6.50 -26.13
C VAL A 418 -31.40 7.13 -25.75
N PHE A 419 -30.86 7.99 -26.60
CA PHE A 419 -29.57 8.66 -26.41
C PHE A 419 -29.69 10.12 -26.88
N GLY A 420 -29.08 11.05 -26.15
CA GLY A 420 -29.09 12.48 -26.47
C GLY A 420 -28.26 13.32 -25.51
N ASP A 421 -28.25 14.63 -25.68
CA ASP A 421 -27.50 15.61 -24.87
C ASP A 421 -28.39 16.39 -23.88
N SER A 422 -29.65 15.95 -23.73
CA SER A 422 -30.66 16.60 -22.90
C SER A 422 -31.36 15.56 -22.04
N PHE A 423 -31.21 15.69 -20.72
CA PHE A 423 -31.86 14.81 -19.75
C PHE A 423 -33.37 14.73 -19.99
N ASP A 424 -34.03 15.88 -20.21
CA ASP A 424 -35.47 15.95 -20.39
C ASP A 424 -35.93 15.26 -21.67
N ASP A 425 -35.18 15.42 -22.77
CA ASP A 425 -35.54 14.79 -24.05
C ASP A 425 -35.37 13.28 -23.98
N VAL A 426 -34.27 12.81 -23.38
CA VAL A 426 -34.04 11.38 -23.17
C VAL A 426 -35.09 10.81 -22.23
N SER A 427 -35.32 11.44 -21.08
CA SER A 427 -36.31 11.01 -20.07
C SER A 427 -37.73 10.95 -20.64
N ASN A 428 -38.15 11.91 -21.46
CA ASN A 428 -39.53 11.98 -21.97
C ASN A 428 -39.77 11.26 -23.31
N ALA A 429 -38.72 10.76 -23.97
CA ALA A 429 -38.86 10.04 -25.24
C ALA A 429 -39.77 8.79 -25.11
N PRO A 430 -40.71 8.55 -26.04
CA PRO A 430 -41.66 7.43 -25.97
C PRO A 430 -41.04 6.03 -26.12
N THR A 431 -40.03 5.88 -26.99
CA THR A 431 -39.29 4.64 -27.25
C THR A 431 -38.10 4.95 -28.14
N GLY A 432 -36.98 4.26 -27.88
CA GLY A 432 -35.73 4.39 -28.60
C GLY A 432 -35.53 3.41 -29.76
N SER A 433 -34.29 3.30 -30.22
CA SER A 433 -33.88 2.33 -31.25
C SER A 433 -33.73 0.94 -30.64
N SER A 434 -34.38 -0.07 -31.22
CA SER A 434 -34.30 -1.45 -30.71
C SER A 434 -33.03 -2.17 -31.16
N VAL A 435 -32.35 -2.84 -30.23
CA VAL A 435 -31.23 -3.76 -30.49
C VAL A 435 -31.48 -5.11 -29.82
N THR A 436 -30.76 -6.13 -30.28
CA THR A 436 -30.81 -7.51 -29.73
C THR A 436 -29.61 -7.86 -28.86
N THR A 437 -28.67 -6.92 -28.70
CA THR A 437 -27.43 -7.06 -27.94
C THR A 437 -27.39 -6.03 -26.82
N THR A 438 -26.63 -6.28 -25.78
CA THR A 438 -26.43 -5.39 -24.63
C THR A 438 -25.36 -4.32 -24.90
N SER A 439 -25.33 -3.81 -26.13
CA SER A 439 -24.34 -2.85 -26.60
C SER A 439 -24.94 -1.93 -27.67
N PHE A 440 -24.57 -0.66 -27.63
CA PHE A 440 -24.99 0.39 -28.54
C PHE A 440 -23.83 1.36 -28.82
N ASN A 441 -23.49 1.55 -30.09
CA ASN A 441 -22.50 2.54 -30.51
C ASN A 441 -23.23 3.83 -30.97
N PRO A 442 -23.10 4.96 -30.25
CA PRO A 442 -23.73 6.23 -30.61
C PRO A 442 -23.03 6.96 -31.76
N GLY A 443 -21.86 6.49 -32.21
CA GLY A 443 -20.95 7.18 -33.12
C GLY A 443 -20.06 8.20 -32.38
N THR A 444 -19.25 8.94 -33.13
CA THR A 444 -18.38 10.01 -32.62
C THR A 444 -19.18 11.07 -31.87
N LEU A 445 -18.75 11.38 -30.65
CA LEU A 445 -19.36 12.34 -29.74
C LEU A 445 -18.60 13.67 -29.70
N ASP A 446 -19.32 14.77 -29.51
CA ASP A 446 -18.70 16.07 -29.19
C ASP A 446 -17.89 15.97 -27.88
N LYS A 447 -16.71 16.60 -27.86
CA LYS A 447 -15.83 16.69 -26.67
C LYS A 447 -16.39 17.63 -25.60
N GLY A 448 -16.04 17.37 -24.34
CA GLY A 448 -16.41 18.18 -23.17
C GLY A 448 -17.92 18.30 -22.95
N LYS A 449 -18.69 17.31 -23.42
CA LYS A 449 -20.15 17.37 -23.44
C LYS A 449 -20.75 16.21 -22.65
N THR A 450 -21.74 16.51 -21.83
CA THR A 450 -22.50 15.49 -21.10
C THR A 450 -23.61 14.92 -21.98
N TYR A 451 -23.64 13.60 -22.10
CA TYR A 451 -24.70 12.84 -22.77
C TYR A 451 -25.55 12.09 -21.76
N TYR A 452 -26.79 11.86 -22.14
CA TYR A 452 -27.79 11.13 -21.37
C TYR A 452 -28.32 9.97 -22.20
N TRP A 453 -28.55 8.84 -21.56
CA TRP A 453 -29.07 7.66 -22.23
C TRP A 453 -29.89 6.78 -21.32
N ARG A 454 -30.79 6.00 -21.91
CA ARG A 454 -31.67 5.07 -21.21
C ARG A 454 -31.91 3.85 -22.06
N VAL A 455 -32.05 2.70 -21.41
CA VAL A 455 -32.43 1.44 -22.04
C VAL A 455 -33.80 0.98 -21.54
N ASP A 456 -34.78 0.95 -22.44
CA ASP A 456 -36.13 0.45 -22.16
C ASP A 456 -36.22 -1.04 -22.55
N GLU A 457 -36.42 -1.90 -21.55
CA GLU A 457 -36.36 -3.35 -21.67
C GLU A 457 -37.69 -3.96 -22.10
N PHE A 458 -37.68 -4.77 -23.16
CA PHE A 458 -38.88 -5.41 -23.69
C PHE A 458 -38.90 -6.90 -23.39
N ASN A 459 -39.90 -7.32 -22.61
CA ASN A 459 -40.26 -8.71 -22.37
C ASN A 459 -41.76 -8.89 -22.69
N PRO A 460 -42.14 -9.58 -23.78
CA PRO A 460 -43.53 -9.64 -24.25
C PRO A 460 -44.54 -10.03 -23.14
N PRO A 461 -45.64 -9.27 -22.97
CA PRO A 461 -46.12 -8.16 -23.80
C PRO A 461 -45.72 -6.75 -23.29
N THR A 462 -44.82 -6.65 -22.31
CA THR A 462 -44.52 -5.41 -21.58
C THR A 462 -43.16 -4.80 -21.96
N THR A 463 -43.10 -3.47 -21.98
CA THR A 463 -41.84 -2.72 -21.99
C THR A 463 -41.68 -2.04 -20.63
N VAL A 464 -40.53 -2.22 -20.00
CA VAL A 464 -40.14 -1.57 -18.76
C VAL A 464 -39.23 -0.40 -19.11
N LYS A 465 -39.60 0.80 -18.67
CA LYS A 465 -38.79 1.99 -18.87
C LYS A 465 -37.57 1.94 -17.94
N GLY A 466 -36.38 2.18 -18.47
CA GLY A 466 -35.14 2.20 -17.68
C GLY A 466 -34.90 3.50 -16.91
N ASP A 467 -33.80 3.55 -16.18
CA ASP A 467 -33.27 4.78 -15.60
C ASP A 467 -32.48 5.58 -16.64
N VAL A 468 -32.37 6.89 -16.44
CA VAL A 468 -31.56 7.77 -17.31
C VAL A 468 -30.18 7.88 -16.71
N TRP A 469 -29.18 7.37 -17.41
CA TRP A 469 -27.77 7.48 -17.06
C TRP A 469 -27.10 8.61 -17.83
N SER A 470 -25.98 9.09 -17.33
CA SER A 470 -25.21 10.17 -17.92
C SER A 470 -23.72 9.89 -17.95
N PHE A 471 -23.00 10.55 -18.85
CA PHE A 471 -21.54 10.60 -18.82
C PHE A 471 -21.04 11.85 -19.55
N THR A 472 -19.82 12.29 -19.25
CA THR A 472 -19.15 13.45 -19.87
C THR A 472 -17.94 12.99 -20.65
N THR A 473 -17.84 13.42 -21.91
CA THR A 473 -16.69 13.11 -22.77
C THR A 473 -15.45 13.89 -22.37
N VAL A 474 -14.26 13.39 -22.75
CA VAL A 474 -12.98 14.09 -22.59
C VAL A 474 -13.07 15.55 -23.07
N PRO A 475 -12.47 16.52 -22.35
CA PRO A 475 -12.57 17.94 -22.65
C PRO A 475 -11.95 18.32 -24.00
N ASP A 476 -12.41 19.42 -24.59
CA ASP A 476 -11.74 20.04 -25.75
C ASP A 476 -10.65 20.99 -25.26
N ILE A 477 -9.39 20.57 -25.37
CA ILE A 477 -8.23 21.33 -24.86
C ILE A 477 -7.53 22.05 -26.03
N PRO A 478 -7.44 23.39 -26.01
CA PRO A 478 -6.77 24.12 -27.07
C PRO A 478 -5.25 23.99 -26.97
N ILE A 479 -4.57 23.84 -28.10
CA ILE A 479 -3.10 23.87 -28.16
C ILE A 479 -2.59 25.29 -27.85
N THR A 480 -1.95 25.47 -26.70
CA THR A 480 -1.36 26.74 -26.26
C THR A 480 0.14 26.84 -26.51
N ASP A 481 0.87 25.72 -26.47
CA ASP A 481 2.27 25.60 -26.88
C ASP A 481 2.43 24.46 -27.89
N PRO A 482 2.74 24.73 -29.17
CA PRO A 482 2.89 23.70 -30.19
C PRO A 482 4.11 22.79 -29.98
N ASN A 483 5.00 23.12 -29.04
CA ASN A 483 6.15 22.28 -28.70
C ASN A 483 5.88 21.33 -27.53
N LEU A 484 4.81 21.57 -26.75
CA LEU A 484 4.33 20.64 -25.73
C LEU A 484 3.46 19.61 -26.45
N VAL A 485 4.00 18.42 -26.69
CA VAL A 485 3.35 17.39 -27.52
C VAL A 485 2.67 16.29 -26.71
N GLY A 486 2.85 16.29 -25.39
CA GLY A 486 2.11 15.46 -24.45
C GLY A 486 2.24 16.02 -23.04
N TRP A 487 1.12 16.09 -22.32
CA TRP A 487 1.06 16.60 -20.95
C TRP A 487 -0.01 15.86 -20.15
N TRP A 488 0.40 14.99 -19.22
CA TRP A 488 -0.49 14.25 -18.35
C TRP A 488 -0.37 14.80 -16.94
N MET A 489 -1.36 15.58 -16.53
CA MET A 489 -1.41 16.22 -15.20
C MET A 489 -1.85 15.25 -14.10
N PHE A 490 -2.61 14.21 -14.43
CA PHE A 490 -3.17 13.25 -13.47
C PHE A 490 -4.18 13.85 -12.47
N GLU A 491 -5.00 14.81 -12.92
CA GLU A 491 -6.01 15.52 -12.12
C GLU A 491 -7.42 14.90 -12.18
N GLU A 492 -7.62 13.82 -12.93
CA GLU A 492 -8.93 13.21 -13.16
C GLU A 492 -9.51 12.55 -11.91
N ALA A 493 -8.64 12.14 -10.97
CA ALA A 493 -8.94 11.55 -9.66
C ALA A 493 -9.78 10.25 -9.68
N SER A 494 -10.25 9.80 -10.83
CA SER A 494 -11.06 8.60 -11.00
C SER A 494 -11.07 8.10 -12.45
N GLY A 495 -11.52 6.87 -12.66
CA GLY A 495 -11.55 6.23 -13.98
C GLY A 495 -10.17 5.73 -14.42
N SER A 496 -10.08 5.26 -15.66
CA SER A 496 -8.88 4.64 -16.24
C SER A 496 -8.29 5.41 -17.42
N VAL A 497 -8.86 6.59 -17.74
CA VAL A 497 -8.39 7.49 -18.79
C VAL A 497 -7.50 8.56 -18.15
N VAL A 498 -6.37 8.83 -18.79
CA VAL A 498 -5.45 9.92 -18.42
C VAL A 498 -5.48 10.94 -19.54
N VAL A 499 -5.95 12.15 -19.27
CA VAL A 499 -6.14 13.19 -20.27
C VAL A 499 -4.80 13.83 -20.63
N ASP A 500 -4.64 14.10 -21.93
CA ASP A 500 -3.52 14.86 -22.47
C ASP A 500 -3.91 16.33 -22.56
N SER A 501 -3.32 17.12 -21.67
CA SER A 501 -3.57 18.54 -21.49
C SER A 501 -2.78 19.43 -22.44
N SER A 502 -1.98 18.84 -23.35
CA SER A 502 -1.27 19.58 -24.40
C SER A 502 -2.19 20.09 -25.52
N GLY A 503 -3.39 19.51 -25.63
CA GLY A 503 -4.35 19.79 -26.69
C GLY A 503 -4.18 18.92 -27.95
N TYR A 504 -3.32 17.90 -27.91
CA TYR A 504 -3.09 16.97 -29.03
C TYR A 504 -3.85 15.64 -28.91
N ASP A 505 -4.71 15.48 -27.90
CA ASP A 505 -5.52 14.28 -27.67
C ASP A 505 -4.71 12.97 -27.49
N ASN A 506 -3.46 13.05 -27.05
CA ASN A 506 -2.64 11.87 -26.76
C ASN A 506 -3.00 11.24 -25.41
N HIS A 507 -4.29 10.94 -25.21
CA HIS A 507 -4.79 10.39 -23.95
C HIS A 507 -4.18 9.01 -23.65
N GLY A 508 -3.91 8.77 -22.37
CA GLY A 508 -3.45 7.50 -21.84
C GLY A 508 -4.58 6.66 -21.31
N THR A 509 -4.33 5.35 -21.19
CA THR A 509 -5.22 4.42 -20.49
C THR A 509 -4.43 3.53 -19.56
N PHE A 510 -5.01 3.18 -18.42
CA PHE A 510 -4.39 2.27 -17.46
C PHE A 510 -4.16 0.89 -18.07
N GLN A 511 -3.05 0.27 -17.66
CA GLN A 511 -2.73 -1.12 -17.88
C GLN A 511 -2.43 -1.74 -16.51
N SER A 512 -3.08 -2.87 -16.22
CA SER A 512 -3.20 -3.38 -14.84
C SER A 512 -4.04 -2.44 -13.97
N ASP A 513 -3.57 -2.02 -12.80
CA ASP A 513 -4.35 -1.25 -11.82
C ASP A 513 -3.56 -0.11 -11.15
N PRO A 514 -2.96 0.86 -11.89
CA PRO A 514 -2.43 2.08 -11.30
C PRO A 514 -3.50 2.80 -10.47
N GLN A 515 -3.13 3.31 -9.29
CA GLN A 515 -4.07 3.94 -8.37
C GLN A 515 -3.92 5.47 -8.39
N TRP A 516 -5.05 6.19 -8.39
CA TRP A 516 -5.05 7.63 -8.15
C TRP A 516 -4.53 7.93 -6.74
N ALA A 517 -3.64 8.91 -6.66
CA ALA A 517 -3.01 9.37 -5.42
C ALA A 517 -2.92 10.90 -5.39
N ILE A 518 -2.48 11.44 -4.25
CA ILE A 518 -2.13 12.85 -4.15
C ILE A 518 -0.75 13.02 -4.79
N GLY A 519 -0.66 13.86 -5.82
CA GLY A 519 0.58 14.19 -6.51
C GLY A 519 1.40 15.25 -5.80
N PHE A 520 2.36 15.82 -6.53
CA PHE A 520 3.12 16.98 -6.10
C PHE A 520 2.22 18.23 -6.07
N ASP A 521 1.36 18.39 -7.09
CA ASP A 521 0.46 19.53 -7.21
C ASP A 521 -0.96 19.10 -7.65
N GLY A 522 -1.69 18.46 -6.73
CA GLY A 522 -3.05 17.99 -6.99
C GLY A 522 -3.12 16.47 -7.00
N GLY A 523 -3.56 15.90 -8.11
CA GLY A 523 -3.64 14.46 -8.34
C GLY A 523 -2.30 13.88 -8.81
N GLY A 524 -2.21 12.57 -8.84
CA GLY A 524 -1.04 11.82 -9.28
C GLY A 524 -1.41 10.34 -9.46
N LEU A 525 -0.52 9.56 -10.06
CA LEU A 525 -0.69 8.11 -10.18
C LEU A 525 0.36 7.37 -9.37
N ASN A 526 -0.09 6.49 -8.49
CA ASN A 526 0.73 5.55 -7.74
C ASN A 526 0.85 4.23 -8.52
N PHE A 527 2.07 3.77 -8.69
CA PHE A 527 2.43 2.54 -9.38
C PHE A 527 3.03 1.56 -8.37
N ASP A 528 2.55 0.32 -8.39
CA ASP A 528 2.90 -0.71 -7.40
C ASP A 528 4.29 -1.34 -7.57
N GLY A 529 5.03 -0.99 -8.64
CA GLY A 529 6.34 -1.55 -8.92
C GLY A 529 6.35 -2.96 -9.49
N ILE A 530 5.20 -3.51 -9.87
CA ILE A 530 5.01 -4.86 -10.41
C ILE A 530 4.65 -4.79 -11.88
N ASP A 531 3.46 -4.31 -12.23
CA ASP A 531 2.99 -4.30 -13.62
C ASP A 531 2.11 -3.11 -14.02
N ASP A 532 1.88 -2.16 -13.12
CA ASP A 532 1.15 -0.93 -13.38
C ASP A 532 1.86 0.00 -14.36
N PHE A 533 1.14 0.47 -15.38
CA PHE A 533 1.59 1.57 -16.24
C PHE A 533 0.43 2.25 -16.97
N VAL A 534 0.66 3.47 -17.44
CA VAL A 534 -0.23 4.15 -18.40
C VAL A 534 0.30 3.89 -19.81
N GLN A 535 -0.59 3.48 -20.71
CA GLN A 535 -0.29 3.34 -22.14
C GLN A 535 -0.98 4.44 -22.93
N VAL A 536 -0.18 5.20 -23.68
CA VAL A 536 -0.62 6.23 -24.62
C VAL A 536 -0.40 5.72 -26.05
N PRO A 537 -1.44 5.68 -26.90
CA PRO A 537 -1.32 5.26 -28.29
C PRO A 537 -0.25 6.03 -29.08
N HIS A 538 0.27 5.42 -30.13
CA HIS A 538 1.20 6.10 -31.02
C HIS A 538 0.49 7.23 -31.79
N ASP A 539 1.11 8.42 -31.78
CA ASP A 539 0.83 9.52 -32.72
C ASP A 539 2.14 10.04 -33.34
N GLU A 540 2.05 10.62 -34.53
CA GLU A 540 3.18 11.23 -35.23
C GLU A 540 3.75 12.44 -34.47
N ILE A 541 2.93 13.20 -33.73
CA ILE A 541 3.36 14.38 -32.95
C ILE A 541 4.26 14.00 -31.77
N LEU A 542 4.11 12.77 -31.25
CA LEU A 542 4.94 12.21 -30.18
C LEU A 542 6.32 11.72 -30.67
N THR A 543 6.56 11.76 -31.99
CA THR A 543 7.87 11.43 -32.57
C THR A 543 8.79 12.64 -32.55
N VAL A 544 10.07 12.39 -32.25
CA VAL A 544 11.10 13.44 -32.08
C VAL A 544 12.31 13.13 -32.94
N ASP A 545 12.88 14.13 -33.62
CA ASP A 545 13.90 13.95 -34.67
C ASP A 545 15.23 14.68 -34.38
N ASN A 546 15.20 15.84 -33.73
CA ASN A 546 16.38 16.65 -33.44
C ASN A 546 16.62 16.82 -31.94
N GLU A 547 15.58 17.22 -31.21
CA GLU A 547 15.61 17.52 -29.79
C GLU A 547 14.37 16.94 -29.11
N VAL A 548 14.45 16.75 -27.81
CA VAL A 548 13.32 16.34 -26.96
C VAL A 548 13.62 16.76 -25.54
N THR A 549 12.59 17.14 -24.78
CA THR A 549 12.65 17.19 -23.31
C THR A 549 11.54 16.31 -22.76
N VAL A 550 11.88 15.42 -21.85
CA VAL A 550 10.92 14.58 -21.13
C VAL A 550 11.10 14.83 -19.64
N MET A 551 10.01 15.04 -18.91
CA MET A 551 10.04 15.39 -17.50
C MET A 551 8.80 14.91 -16.75
N ALA A 552 8.92 14.82 -15.43
CA ALA A 552 7.83 14.54 -14.51
C ALA A 552 8.22 14.95 -13.09
N TRP A 553 7.24 15.17 -12.23
CA TRP A 553 7.41 15.03 -10.79
C TRP A 553 7.36 13.55 -10.42
N ILE A 554 8.29 13.09 -9.58
CA ILE A 554 8.30 11.72 -9.08
C ILE A 554 8.50 11.69 -7.57
N HIS A 555 7.83 10.76 -6.91
CA HIS A 555 8.06 10.36 -5.53
C HIS A 555 8.33 8.86 -5.51
N THR A 556 9.60 8.48 -5.65
CA THR A 556 9.99 7.08 -5.86
C THR A 556 10.45 6.43 -4.56
N SER A 557 9.99 5.20 -4.31
CA SER A 557 10.32 4.44 -3.08
C SER A 557 11.48 3.46 -3.25
N ARG A 558 11.98 3.34 -4.48
CA ARG A 558 13.12 2.49 -4.88
C ARG A 558 13.83 3.18 -6.05
N HIS A 559 15.06 2.80 -6.40
CA HIS A 559 15.68 3.30 -7.64
C HIS A 559 15.77 2.26 -8.77
N GLY A 560 15.91 0.98 -8.43
CA GLY A 560 15.91 -0.12 -9.40
C GLY A 560 14.50 -0.63 -9.74
N GLY A 561 14.43 -1.51 -10.73
CA GLY A 561 13.20 -2.27 -11.03
C GLY A 561 12.94 -3.39 -10.02
N PRO A 562 11.82 -4.12 -10.14
CA PRO A 562 11.50 -5.22 -9.24
C PRO A 562 12.61 -6.28 -9.15
N GLY A 563 12.90 -6.73 -7.93
CA GLY A 563 14.02 -7.63 -7.62
C GLY A 563 15.38 -6.93 -7.71
N THR A 564 16.34 -7.57 -8.38
CA THR A 564 17.72 -7.06 -8.55
C THR A 564 17.90 -6.32 -9.88
N GLN A 565 16.83 -5.74 -10.44
CA GLN A 565 16.90 -5.09 -11.75
C GLN A 565 17.43 -3.67 -11.63
N ASP A 566 18.32 -3.29 -12.55
CA ASP A 566 19.02 -2.02 -12.45
C ASP A 566 18.16 -0.80 -12.76
N TYR A 567 16.99 -0.94 -13.38
CA TYR A 567 16.25 0.19 -13.96
C TYR A 567 14.75 0.10 -13.71
N GLN A 568 14.08 1.23 -13.48
CA GLN A 568 12.62 1.34 -13.52
C GLN A 568 12.15 2.57 -14.30
N GLY A 569 11.15 2.40 -15.15
CA GLY A 569 10.72 3.39 -16.13
C GLY A 569 9.85 4.49 -15.54
N ILE A 570 10.21 5.74 -15.81
CA ILE A 570 9.33 6.88 -15.53
C ILE A 570 8.44 7.12 -16.74
N ILE A 571 9.05 7.31 -17.91
CA ILE A 571 8.34 7.54 -19.18
C ILE A 571 9.22 7.15 -20.38
N ALA A 572 8.64 6.46 -21.35
CA ALA A 572 9.38 5.95 -22.50
C ALA A 572 8.56 5.86 -23.79
N LYS A 573 9.24 6.02 -24.93
CA LYS A 573 8.79 5.69 -26.27
C LYS A 573 9.89 4.95 -27.02
N GLY A 574 9.57 3.73 -27.43
CA GLY A 574 10.40 2.88 -28.28
C GLY A 574 11.35 1.91 -27.57
N ASN A 575 11.61 0.79 -28.26
CA ASN A 575 12.59 -0.22 -27.94
C ASN A 575 13.15 -0.74 -29.29
N PRO A 576 14.44 -0.45 -29.59
CA PRO A 576 14.98 -0.01 -30.89
C PRO A 576 14.08 -0.09 -32.15
N PRO A 577 13.82 1.05 -32.84
CA PRO A 577 14.28 2.41 -32.53
C PRO A 577 13.68 2.95 -31.23
N ARG A 578 14.33 3.96 -30.63
CA ARG A 578 13.92 4.53 -29.33
C ARG A 578 14.06 6.05 -29.38
N SER A 579 12.93 6.74 -29.35
CA SER A 579 12.90 8.20 -29.24
C SER A 579 13.42 8.68 -27.89
N TYR A 580 12.91 8.14 -26.78
CA TYR A 580 13.32 8.53 -25.43
C TYR A 580 12.92 7.44 -24.44
N SER A 581 13.73 7.24 -23.41
CA SER A 581 13.38 6.38 -22.28
C SER A 581 14.10 6.92 -21.06
N LEU A 582 13.32 7.50 -20.14
CA LEU A 582 13.77 8.09 -18.87
C LEU A 582 13.43 7.15 -17.73
N TYR A 583 14.43 6.83 -16.92
CA TYR A 583 14.30 5.91 -15.78
C TYR A 583 15.27 6.28 -14.66
N THR A 584 14.97 5.85 -13.44
CA THR A 584 15.96 5.77 -12.36
C THR A 584 16.77 4.49 -12.50
N GLN A 585 18.00 4.48 -11.97
CA GLN A 585 18.83 3.28 -11.90
C GLN A 585 19.26 2.93 -10.47
N SER A 586 19.63 1.68 -10.20
CA SER A 586 20.01 1.16 -8.88
C SER A 586 21.05 2.00 -8.11
N ALA A 587 21.90 2.74 -8.81
CA ALA A 587 22.83 3.72 -8.24
C ALA A 587 22.20 5.05 -7.80
N GLY A 588 20.89 5.21 -7.87
CA GLY A 588 20.13 6.42 -7.50
C GLY A 588 20.11 7.55 -8.51
N THR A 589 20.83 7.43 -9.61
CA THR A 589 20.90 8.47 -10.67
C THR A 589 19.78 8.31 -11.70
N LEU A 590 19.50 9.38 -12.44
CA LEU A 590 18.69 9.30 -13.66
C LEU A 590 19.50 8.65 -14.76
N HIS A 591 18.83 7.90 -15.62
CA HIS A 591 19.39 7.38 -16.86
C HIS A 591 18.46 7.71 -18.03
N PHE A 592 19.05 8.21 -19.11
CA PHE A 592 18.32 8.50 -20.33
C PHE A 592 18.91 7.72 -21.50
N SER A 593 18.03 7.08 -22.27
CA SER A 593 18.41 6.24 -23.39
C SER A 593 17.65 6.58 -24.66
N THR A 594 18.41 6.63 -25.76
CA THR A 594 17.93 6.88 -27.12
C THR A 594 18.55 5.88 -28.10
N THR A 595 17.92 5.64 -29.25
CA THR A 595 18.48 4.78 -30.30
C THR A 595 18.22 5.35 -31.68
N SER A 596 19.31 5.58 -32.42
CA SER A 596 19.28 6.03 -33.81
C SER A 596 19.43 4.86 -34.78
N ALA A 597 19.39 5.14 -36.09
CA ALA A 597 19.69 4.19 -37.16
C ALA A 597 21.16 3.70 -37.13
N GLY A 598 21.50 2.88 -36.12
CA GLY A 598 22.75 2.13 -36.03
C GLY A 598 23.37 1.96 -34.64
N ALA A 599 22.99 2.73 -33.62
CA ALA A 599 23.58 2.60 -32.28
C ALA A 599 22.67 3.04 -31.13
N TYR A 600 22.71 2.26 -30.05
CA TYR A 600 22.15 2.60 -28.74
C TYR A 600 23.05 3.61 -28.03
N VAL A 601 22.47 4.66 -27.45
CA VAL A 601 23.16 5.61 -26.57
C VAL A 601 22.41 5.71 -25.25
N GLY A 602 23.10 5.45 -24.16
CA GLY A 602 22.61 5.65 -22.80
C GLY A 602 23.66 6.37 -21.97
N SER A 603 23.24 7.28 -21.11
CA SER A 603 24.09 7.94 -20.11
C SER A 603 23.29 8.16 -18.83
N SER A 604 23.96 8.62 -17.78
CA SER A 604 23.32 8.89 -16.49
C SER A 604 23.65 10.30 -16.01
N SER A 605 22.84 10.82 -15.09
CA SER A 605 23.12 12.04 -14.34
C SER A 605 24.29 11.87 -13.39
N ASP A 606 24.91 12.98 -13.00
CA ASP A 606 25.96 13.06 -11.98
C ASP A 606 25.36 13.09 -10.55
N SER A 607 24.11 13.55 -10.42
CA SER A 607 23.38 13.67 -9.16
C SER A 607 22.34 12.55 -8.98
N GLN A 608 22.10 12.16 -7.73
CA GLN A 608 21.09 11.19 -7.35
C GLN A 608 19.71 11.83 -7.16
N VAL A 609 18.66 11.05 -7.38
CA VAL A 609 17.27 11.38 -7.06
C VAL A 609 17.01 10.92 -5.61
N PRO A 610 16.44 11.76 -4.72
CA PRO A 610 16.11 11.34 -3.36
C PRO A 610 15.01 10.26 -3.37
N LEU A 611 15.04 9.36 -2.37
CA LEU A 611 13.97 8.37 -2.15
C LEU A 611 12.93 8.94 -1.19
N ASN A 612 11.68 8.57 -1.40
CA ASN A 612 10.56 8.94 -0.53
C ASN A 612 10.39 10.46 -0.34
N GLU A 613 10.81 11.22 -1.37
CA GLU A 613 10.64 12.67 -1.45
C GLU A 613 10.24 13.02 -2.88
N TRP A 614 9.50 14.12 -3.02
CA TRP A 614 9.18 14.65 -4.34
C TRP A 614 10.42 15.25 -5.01
N ALA A 615 10.70 14.81 -6.23
CA ALA A 615 11.73 15.38 -7.08
C ALA A 615 11.18 15.64 -8.49
N HIS A 616 11.44 16.83 -9.02
CA HIS A 616 11.20 17.09 -10.43
C HIS A 616 12.40 16.60 -11.23
N VAL A 617 12.16 15.73 -12.20
CA VAL A 617 13.22 15.12 -13.02
C VAL A 617 13.01 15.45 -14.47
N ALA A 618 14.08 15.84 -15.17
CA ALA A 618 14.03 16.10 -16.60
C ALA A 618 15.28 15.56 -17.30
N ALA A 619 15.07 14.98 -18.48
CA ALA A 619 16.13 14.61 -19.40
C ALA A 619 15.81 15.12 -20.79
N MET A 620 16.82 15.59 -21.50
CA MET A 620 16.64 16.15 -22.85
C MET A 620 17.75 15.74 -23.79
N VAL A 621 17.46 15.76 -25.09
CA VAL A 621 18.48 15.77 -26.15
C VAL A 621 18.61 17.19 -26.68
N SER A 622 19.81 17.76 -26.60
CA SER A 622 20.18 18.99 -27.29
C SER A 622 21.62 18.92 -27.78
N GLY A 623 21.89 19.46 -28.97
CA GLY A 623 23.23 19.44 -29.57
C GLY A 623 23.83 18.04 -29.76
N GLY A 624 23.00 16.99 -29.80
CA GLY A 624 23.43 15.59 -29.89
C GLY A 624 23.99 14.99 -28.60
N GLN A 625 23.62 15.55 -27.45
CA GLN A 625 23.97 15.10 -26.09
C GLN A 625 22.71 14.94 -25.23
N HIS A 626 22.77 14.06 -24.21
CA HIS A 626 21.80 14.05 -23.11
C HIS A 626 22.16 15.14 -22.10
N LEU A 627 21.19 15.90 -21.64
CA LEU A 627 21.31 16.80 -20.48
C LEU A 627 20.28 16.41 -19.42
N TYR A 628 20.66 16.53 -18.15
CA TYR A 628 19.84 16.13 -17.01
C TYR A 628 19.58 17.32 -16.08
N TYR A 629 18.40 17.35 -15.49
CA TYR A 629 18.05 18.29 -14.43
C TYR A 629 17.30 17.55 -13.32
N ILE A 630 17.63 17.86 -12.07
CA ILE A 630 16.92 17.39 -10.88
C ILE A 630 16.58 18.64 -10.06
N ASN A 631 15.29 18.79 -9.72
CA ASN A 631 14.75 19.96 -9.03
C ASN A 631 15.13 21.30 -9.69
N GLY A 632 15.19 21.30 -11.03
CA GLY A 632 15.49 22.48 -11.83
C GLY A 632 16.98 22.86 -11.88
N GLU A 633 17.85 22.13 -11.19
CA GLU A 633 19.30 22.32 -11.24
C GLU A 633 19.98 21.35 -12.22
N PRO A 634 21.04 21.77 -12.93
CA PRO A 634 21.75 20.90 -13.86
C PRO A 634 22.37 19.70 -13.12
N ALA A 635 22.03 18.50 -13.56
CA ALA A 635 22.46 17.24 -12.95
C ALA A 635 23.42 16.45 -13.85
N GLY A 636 24.12 17.13 -14.77
CA GLY A 636 25.14 16.53 -15.63
C GLY A 636 24.75 16.44 -17.11
N THR A 637 25.72 16.00 -17.92
CA THR A 637 25.56 15.80 -19.38
C THR A 637 26.24 14.51 -19.81
N GLY A 638 25.76 13.86 -20.87
CA GLY A 638 26.36 12.62 -21.34
C GLY A 638 25.93 12.18 -22.74
N GLY A 639 26.57 11.14 -23.25
CA GLY A 639 26.38 10.71 -24.64
C GLY A 639 26.98 11.70 -25.65
N SER A 640 27.10 11.26 -26.91
CA SER A 640 27.63 12.12 -27.98
C SER A 640 27.15 11.63 -29.34
N GLY A 641 26.83 12.57 -30.24
CA GLY A 641 26.40 12.23 -31.60
C GLY A 641 25.03 11.54 -31.64
N ILE A 642 24.18 11.81 -30.64
CA ILE A 642 22.82 11.28 -30.58
C ILE A 642 22.01 11.85 -31.74
N GLN A 643 21.26 10.97 -32.41
CA GLN A 643 20.33 11.30 -33.49
C GLN A 643 19.02 10.61 -33.16
N LEU A 644 17.91 11.33 -33.12
CA LEU A 644 16.63 10.73 -32.76
C LEU A 644 16.00 10.05 -33.99
N PRO A 645 15.20 8.99 -33.80
CA PRO A 645 14.67 8.20 -34.91
C PRO A 645 13.56 8.91 -35.71
N GLY A 646 13.01 10.02 -35.21
CA GLY A 646 11.87 10.70 -35.82
C GLY A 646 10.69 9.74 -36.02
N THR A 647 10.06 9.83 -37.19
CA THR A 647 8.90 9.01 -37.57
C THR A 647 9.20 7.51 -37.71
N ALA A 648 10.45 7.06 -37.54
CA ALA A 648 10.78 5.64 -37.54
C ALA A 648 10.31 4.92 -36.25
N ASP A 649 10.12 5.65 -35.15
CA ASP A 649 9.57 5.09 -33.91
C ASP A 649 8.04 5.13 -33.91
N THR A 650 7.43 3.96 -34.10
CA THR A 650 5.97 3.76 -34.15
C THR A 650 5.41 3.17 -32.85
N SER A 651 6.21 3.16 -31.78
CA SER A 651 5.84 2.57 -30.50
C SER A 651 4.87 3.48 -29.73
N THR A 652 4.13 2.89 -28.80
CA THR A 652 3.34 3.61 -27.79
C THR A 652 4.27 4.36 -26.83
N VAL A 653 3.72 5.42 -26.20
CA VAL A 653 4.32 6.01 -25.00
C VAL A 653 3.82 5.21 -23.80
N VAL A 654 4.71 4.92 -22.85
CA VAL A 654 4.37 4.30 -21.57
C VAL A 654 4.88 5.17 -20.42
N ILE A 655 4.07 5.30 -19.36
CA ILE A 655 4.40 6.06 -18.12
C ILE A 655 4.27 5.08 -16.95
N GLY A 656 5.24 5.07 -16.03
CA GLY A 656 5.33 4.08 -14.95
C GLY A 656 6.05 2.78 -15.35
N ARG A 657 6.54 2.69 -16.59
CA ARG A 657 7.37 1.58 -17.08
C ARG A 657 8.21 2.01 -18.29
N THR A 658 8.98 1.07 -18.83
CA THR A 658 9.57 1.15 -20.16
C THR A 658 8.99 0.11 -21.12
N ASN A 659 9.29 0.25 -22.41
CA ASN A 659 8.92 -0.72 -23.45
C ASN A 659 9.72 -2.03 -23.39
N GLU A 660 10.62 -2.19 -22.41
CA GLU A 660 11.36 -3.42 -22.14
C GLU A 660 10.60 -4.46 -21.30
N GLY A 661 9.49 -4.08 -20.64
CA GLY A 661 8.65 -5.03 -19.89
C GLY A 661 8.56 -4.76 -18.39
N ALA A 662 7.90 -5.69 -17.69
CA ALA A 662 7.62 -5.63 -16.24
C ALA A 662 8.88 -5.62 -15.34
N THR A 663 10.05 -5.98 -15.86
CA THR A 663 11.31 -5.89 -15.10
C THR A 663 11.76 -4.45 -14.83
N ARG A 664 11.03 -3.45 -15.36
CA ARG A 664 11.30 -2.02 -15.19
C ARG A 664 10.05 -1.24 -14.80
N SER A 665 9.18 -1.85 -13.99
CA SER A 665 7.99 -1.20 -13.42
C SER A 665 8.38 -0.24 -12.30
N PHE A 666 7.77 0.94 -12.32
CA PHE A 666 8.02 2.03 -11.38
C PHE A 666 7.32 1.76 -10.05
N LEU A 667 8.03 1.96 -8.94
CA LEU A 667 7.47 1.93 -7.59
C LEU A 667 7.42 3.35 -7.02
N GLY A 668 6.20 3.86 -6.83
CA GLY A 668 5.93 5.18 -6.26
C GLY A 668 4.95 6.00 -7.09
N ILE A 669 4.95 7.31 -6.88
CA ILE A 669 3.99 8.23 -7.49
C ILE A 669 4.66 9.03 -8.62
N ILE A 670 3.98 9.15 -9.77
CA ILE A 670 4.36 10.07 -10.86
C ILE A 670 3.25 11.12 -10.99
N ASP A 671 3.67 12.35 -11.17
CA ASP A 671 2.81 13.50 -11.37
C ASP A 671 3.36 14.41 -12.51
N ASP A 672 2.50 15.16 -13.19
CA ASP A 672 2.80 16.19 -14.19
C ASP A 672 3.82 15.74 -15.27
N ALA A 673 3.54 14.60 -15.91
CA ALA A 673 4.42 14.03 -16.94
C ALA A 673 4.30 14.82 -18.26
N ARG A 674 5.43 15.26 -18.82
CA ARG A 674 5.47 16.10 -20.02
C ARG A 674 6.47 15.64 -21.07
N ILE A 675 6.13 15.90 -22.32
CA ILE A 675 7.00 15.71 -23.48
C ILE A 675 7.00 16.99 -24.31
N TYR A 676 8.18 17.57 -24.50
CA TYR A 676 8.42 18.65 -25.44
C TYR A 676 9.25 18.15 -26.62
N ASN A 677 8.90 18.56 -27.85
CA ASN A 677 9.67 18.25 -29.07
C ASN A 677 10.87 19.19 -29.30
N ARG A 678 11.33 19.87 -28.24
CA ARG A 678 12.49 20.77 -28.23
C ARG A 678 13.26 20.66 -26.93
N ALA A 679 14.49 21.17 -26.91
CA ALA A 679 15.21 21.39 -25.67
C ALA A 679 14.63 22.60 -24.91
N LEU A 680 14.46 22.45 -23.60
CA LEU A 680 14.10 23.55 -22.68
C LEU A 680 15.35 24.17 -22.05
N THR A 681 15.28 25.46 -21.74
CA THR A 681 16.26 26.15 -20.91
C THR A 681 16.05 25.84 -19.43
N GLN A 682 17.07 26.05 -18.58
CA GLN A 682 16.95 25.87 -17.13
C GLN A 682 15.83 26.74 -16.54
N ASP A 683 15.73 28.00 -16.97
CA ASP A 683 14.68 28.91 -16.49
C ASP A 683 13.29 28.41 -16.89
N GLU A 684 13.11 27.91 -18.12
CA GLU A 684 11.84 27.30 -18.54
C GLU A 684 11.48 26.06 -17.68
N ILE A 685 12.46 25.22 -17.34
CA ILE A 685 12.23 24.08 -16.43
C ILE A 685 11.77 24.57 -15.06
N LYS A 686 12.45 25.57 -14.49
CA LYS A 686 12.10 26.13 -13.19
C LYS A 686 10.72 26.79 -13.20
N GLU A 687 10.34 27.43 -14.29
CA GLU A 687 9.00 28.00 -14.45
C GLU A 687 7.93 26.91 -14.55
N ILE A 688 8.18 25.83 -15.32
CA ILE A 688 7.28 24.69 -15.44
C ILE A 688 7.04 23.99 -14.10
N MET A 689 8.11 23.81 -13.31
CA MET A 689 8.05 23.22 -11.97
C MET A 689 7.10 23.96 -11.02
N ARG A 690 6.76 25.22 -11.29
CA ARG A 690 5.83 25.99 -10.47
C ARG A 690 4.37 25.55 -10.63
N GLY A 691 4.04 24.66 -11.58
CA GLY A 691 2.67 24.26 -11.86
C GLY A 691 1.84 25.44 -12.35
N ASP A 692 0.69 25.70 -11.71
CA ASP A 692 -0.10 26.90 -11.97
C ASP A 692 0.66 28.18 -11.55
N THR A 693 1.12 28.95 -12.54
CA THR A 693 1.88 30.19 -12.34
C THR A 693 1.07 31.33 -11.72
N THR A 694 -0.26 31.18 -11.65
CA THR A 694 -1.15 32.15 -11.00
C THR A 694 -1.18 32.01 -9.48
N LEU A 695 -0.66 30.91 -8.93
CA LEU A 695 -0.61 30.66 -7.49
C LEU A 695 0.62 31.29 -6.83
N ALA A 696 0.49 31.60 -5.55
CA ALA A 696 1.64 31.90 -4.69
C ALA A 696 2.60 30.70 -4.65
N TRP A 697 3.90 30.96 -4.56
CA TRP A 697 4.94 29.93 -4.62
C TRP A 697 6.16 30.27 -3.77
N GLY A 698 7.10 29.33 -3.64
CA GLY A 698 8.33 29.53 -2.87
C GLY A 698 8.09 29.90 -1.40
N PRO A 699 7.36 29.07 -0.64
CA PRO A 699 7.08 29.35 0.76
C PRO A 699 8.35 29.34 1.61
N SER A 700 8.46 30.28 2.54
CA SER A 700 9.37 30.21 3.68
C SER A 700 8.55 30.46 4.96
N PRO A 701 8.48 29.53 5.92
CA PRO A 701 9.17 28.23 5.91
C PRO A 701 8.77 27.32 4.75
N ALA A 702 9.71 26.51 4.29
CA ALA A 702 9.48 25.55 3.21
C ALA A 702 8.41 24.52 3.62
N HIS A 703 7.62 24.03 2.66
CA HIS A 703 6.61 23.03 2.94
C HIS A 703 7.22 21.76 3.55
N GLY A 704 6.67 21.29 4.67
CA GLY A 704 7.13 20.12 5.41
C GLY A 704 8.39 20.35 6.26
N SER A 705 8.96 21.56 6.27
CA SER A 705 10.21 21.84 6.99
C SER A 705 10.02 21.87 8.51
N THR A 706 11.13 21.71 9.24
CA THR A 706 11.18 21.87 10.70
C THR A 706 12.09 23.05 11.09
N PRO A 707 11.74 24.31 10.75
CA PRO A 707 12.56 25.48 11.06
C PRO A 707 12.64 25.75 12.56
N ASP A 708 13.73 26.36 13.02
CA ASP A 708 13.71 26.99 14.34
C ASP A 708 12.72 28.16 14.40
N ILE A 709 12.37 28.59 15.60
CA ILE A 709 11.34 29.61 15.84
C ILE A 709 11.53 30.95 15.10
N ASN A 710 12.78 31.35 14.81
CA ASN A 710 13.06 32.63 14.14
C ASN A 710 13.11 32.48 12.61
N VAL A 711 13.24 31.27 12.09
CA VAL A 711 13.03 30.96 10.67
C VAL A 711 11.55 30.66 10.41
N ALA A 712 10.83 30.17 11.43
CA ALA A 712 9.41 29.88 11.38
C ALA A 712 8.53 31.13 11.16
N THR A 713 9.02 32.33 11.47
CA THR A 713 8.33 33.60 11.23
C THR A 713 9.29 34.74 10.81
N PRO A 714 8.88 35.68 9.92
CA PRO A 714 7.60 35.74 9.21
C PRO A 714 7.45 34.63 8.16
N LEU A 715 6.21 34.24 7.90
CA LEU A 715 5.86 33.49 6.70
C LEU A 715 6.09 34.40 5.48
N THR A 716 6.77 33.94 4.44
CA THR A 716 7.02 34.70 3.22
C THR A 716 6.82 33.82 1.98
N TRP A 717 6.47 34.45 0.86
CA TRP A 717 6.23 33.77 -0.41
C TRP A 717 6.63 34.64 -1.59
N SER A 718 6.64 34.06 -2.78
CA SER A 718 6.64 34.76 -4.05
C SER A 718 5.22 34.82 -4.61
N ALA A 719 4.87 35.98 -5.16
CA ALA A 719 3.54 36.23 -5.71
C ALA A 719 3.29 35.46 -7.02
N GLY A 720 2.06 35.02 -7.24
CA GLY A 720 1.61 34.52 -8.55
C GLY A 720 1.64 35.60 -9.64
N GLU A 721 1.74 35.22 -10.91
CA GLU A 721 1.98 36.16 -12.02
C GLU A 721 0.91 37.26 -12.18
N LYS A 722 -0.32 36.98 -11.76
CA LYS A 722 -1.46 37.89 -11.87
C LYS A 722 -1.82 38.60 -10.56
N ALA A 723 -1.10 38.29 -9.48
CA ALA A 723 -1.38 38.73 -8.13
C ALA A 723 -1.28 40.25 -7.97
N ALA A 724 -2.29 40.85 -7.34
CA ALA A 724 -2.26 42.23 -6.87
C ALA A 724 -2.12 42.33 -5.35
N GLN A 725 -2.72 41.39 -4.62
CA GLN A 725 -2.74 41.30 -3.15
C GLN A 725 -2.93 39.83 -2.73
N HIS A 726 -2.70 39.52 -1.46
CA HIS A 726 -2.65 38.15 -0.95
C HIS A 726 -3.60 37.95 0.23
N ASP A 727 -4.52 36.99 0.16
CA ASP A 727 -5.34 36.57 1.29
C ASP A 727 -4.66 35.40 2.02
N VAL A 728 -4.26 35.59 3.29
CA VAL A 728 -3.48 34.61 4.04
C VAL A 728 -4.38 33.82 4.99
N TYR A 729 -4.20 32.51 5.03
CA TYR A 729 -4.88 31.58 5.94
C TYR A 729 -3.84 30.81 6.74
N PHE A 730 -4.03 30.67 8.05
CA PHE A 730 -3.06 30.06 8.96
C PHE A 730 -3.76 29.36 10.12
N GLY A 731 -3.38 28.13 10.44
CA GLY A 731 -3.92 27.36 11.56
C GLY A 731 -3.24 26.00 11.76
N THR A 732 -3.76 25.18 12.67
CA THR A 732 -3.23 23.83 12.97
C THR A 732 -4.07 22.69 12.39
N ASP A 733 -5.18 23.01 11.71
CA ASP A 733 -6.05 22.04 11.03
C ASP A 733 -6.00 22.29 9.52
N LYS A 734 -5.42 21.34 8.78
CA LYS A 734 -5.27 21.41 7.33
C LYS A 734 -6.62 21.61 6.61
N ASN A 735 -7.65 20.91 7.05
CA ASN A 735 -8.97 20.94 6.40
C ASN A 735 -9.68 22.26 6.67
N ALA A 736 -9.50 22.82 7.87
CA ALA A 736 -10.01 24.15 8.19
C ALA A 736 -9.32 25.23 7.33
N VAL A 737 -7.99 25.14 7.17
CA VAL A 737 -7.23 26.03 6.28
C VAL A 737 -7.69 25.87 4.83
N ASP A 738 -7.93 24.65 4.37
CA ASP A 738 -8.40 24.38 3.01
C ASP A 738 -9.82 24.93 2.74
N ALA A 739 -10.74 24.76 3.68
CA ALA A 739 -12.13 25.14 3.51
C ALA A 739 -12.38 26.65 3.69
N ALA A 740 -11.51 27.36 4.40
CA ALA A 740 -11.68 28.78 4.71
C ALA A 740 -11.66 29.67 3.45
N ASP A 741 -12.37 30.79 3.51
CA ASP A 741 -12.32 31.88 2.54
C ASP A 741 -12.25 33.24 3.25
N SER A 742 -12.22 34.35 2.49
CA SER A 742 -12.13 35.71 3.05
C SER A 742 -13.28 36.13 3.99
N SER A 743 -14.33 35.32 4.12
CA SER A 743 -15.45 35.52 5.06
C SER A 743 -15.30 34.76 6.38
N ASP A 744 -14.27 33.92 6.51
CA ASP A 744 -13.99 33.16 7.74
C ASP A 744 -13.81 34.10 8.96
N THR A 745 -14.43 33.72 10.07
CA THR A 745 -14.34 34.43 11.37
C THR A 745 -13.84 33.53 12.50
N SER A 746 -13.38 32.31 12.18
CA SER A 746 -12.88 31.33 13.14
C SER A 746 -11.45 31.65 13.60
N GLY A 747 -10.77 32.56 12.90
CA GLY A 747 -9.39 32.94 13.15
C GLY A 747 -8.41 32.27 12.20
N ILE A 748 -8.89 31.50 11.22
CA ILE A 748 -8.04 30.90 10.17
C ILE A 748 -7.65 31.95 9.13
N TYR A 749 -8.60 32.78 8.69
CA TYR A 749 -8.29 33.88 7.78
C TYR A 749 -7.57 35.02 8.52
N GLN A 750 -6.34 35.30 8.10
CA GLN A 750 -5.45 36.29 8.70
C GLN A 750 -5.51 37.67 8.03
N GLY A 751 -6.45 37.85 7.10
CA GLY A 751 -6.64 39.10 6.38
C GLY A 751 -5.73 39.25 5.16
N ARG A 752 -6.04 40.29 4.40
CA ARG A 752 -5.34 40.63 3.15
C ARG A 752 -4.02 41.35 3.38
N GLN A 753 -2.97 40.87 2.73
CA GLN A 753 -1.62 41.42 2.75
C GLN A 753 -1.30 42.13 1.43
N ASN A 754 -0.56 43.24 1.54
CA ASN A 754 0.03 43.94 0.39
C ASN A 754 1.50 43.55 0.14
N ALA A 755 2.12 42.94 1.15
CA ALA A 755 3.49 42.43 1.07
C ALA A 755 3.42 40.90 1.00
N ASN A 756 4.45 40.28 0.44
CA ASN A 756 4.56 38.83 0.37
C ASN A 756 5.07 38.22 1.69
N SER A 757 4.55 38.72 2.82
CA SER A 757 4.96 38.33 4.15
C SER A 757 3.82 38.45 5.15
N TYR A 758 3.77 37.55 6.12
CA TYR A 758 2.83 37.58 7.24
C TYR A 758 3.51 37.07 8.53
N SER A 759 3.29 37.76 9.65
CA SER A 759 3.73 37.31 10.97
C SER A 759 2.50 36.98 11.84
N PRO A 760 2.35 35.73 12.30
CA PRO A 760 1.30 35.36 13.25
C PRO A 760 1.34 36.25 14.50
N ALA A 761 0.22 36.91 14.82
CA ALA A 761 0.18 37.88 15.92
C ALA A 761 0.33 37.24 17.31
N GLU A 762 -0.07 35.97 17.45
CA GLU A 762 0.05 35.20 18.69
C GLU A 762 1.45 34.58 18.88
N GLY A 763 2.32 34.69 17.86
CA GLY A 763 3.59 33.96 17.82
C GLY A 763 3.40 32.49 17.46
N LEU A 764 4.49 31.72 17.52
CA LEU A 764 4.47 30.25 17.36
C LEU A 764 5.02 29.59 18.62
N GLU A 765 4.60 28.34 18.86
CA GLU A 765 5.11 27.55 19.99
C GLU A 765 6.24 26.61 19.55
N TRP A 766 7.24 26.44 20.40
CA TRP A 766 8.38 25.56 20.18
C TRP A 766 8.02 24.08 20.20
N GLY A 767 8.63 23.27 19.33
CA GLY A 767 8.36 21.84 19.26
C GLY A 767 6.90 21.50 18.91
N THR A 768 6.17 22.47 18.34
CA THR A 768 4.75 22.30 17.98
C THR A 768 4.57 22.39 16.48
N GLY A 769 3.51 21.74 16.01
CA GLY A 769 3.14 21.64 14.62
C GLY A 769 2.39 20.32 14.37
N PRO A 770 2.06 20.02 13.11
CA PRO A 770 2.27 20.88 11.95
C PRO A 770 1.36 22.12 11.97
N TYR A 771 1.92 23.27 11.65
CA TYR A 771 1.14 24.46 11.25
C TYR A 771 0.86 24.36 9.76
N TYR A 772 -0.35 24.76 9.35
CA TYR A 772 -0.79 24.79 7.96
C TYR A 772 -1.12 26.23 7.55
N TRP A 773 -0.76 26.58 6.32
CA TRP A 773 -1.02 27.92 5.80
C TRP A 773 -1.20 27.93 4.30
N ARG A 774 -1.98 28.89 3.81
CA ARG A 774 -2.32 29.04 2.39
C ARG A 774 -2.35 30.51 2.02
N VAL A 775 -2.00 30.82 0.78
CA VAL A 775 -2.07 32.18 0.24
C VAL A 775 -2.92 32.19 -1.03
N ASP A 776 -4.10 32.79 -0.95
CA ASP A 776 -4.94 33.01 -2.12
C ASP A 776 -4.57 34.31 -2.80
N GLU A 777 -4.35 34.26 -4.12
CA GLU A 777 -3.93 35.41 -4.91
C GLU A 777 -5.15 36.20 -5.39
N SER A 778 -5.28 37.44 -4.93
CA SER A 778 -6.27 38.38 -5.46
C SER A 778 -5.70 39.02 -6.72
N ASN A 779 -6.17 38.55 -7.88
CA ASN A 779 -5.60 38.91 -9.18
C ASN A 779 -6.03 40.30 -9.67
N THR A 780 -5.23 40.87 -10.56
CA THR A 780 -5.47 42.19 -11.18
C THR A 780 -6.76 42.27 -12.01
N ASP A 781 -7.27 41.15 -12.50
CA ASP A 781 -8.54 41.04 -13.24
C ASP A 781 -9.77 40.85 -12.32
N GLY A 782 -9.55 40.81 -11.01
CA GLY A 782 -10.59 40.63 -9.99
C GLY A 782 -10.93 39.17 -9.68
N THR A 783 -10.28 38.20 -10.31
CA THR A 783 -10.38 36.79 -9.95
C THR A 783 -9.55 36.47 -8.69
N ILE A 784 -9.86 35.35 -8.03
CA ILE A 784 -9.04 34.80 -6.94
C ILE A 784 -8.44 33.49 -7.43
N SER A 785 -7.13 33.32 -7.33
CA SER A 785 -6.48 32.02 -7.48
C SER A 785 -6.24 31.43 -6.09
N LYS A 786 -6.96 30.35 -5.75
CA LYS A 786 -6.84 29.68 -4.45
C LYS A 786 -5.48 29.00 -4.36
N GLY A 787 -4.70 29.33 -3.33
CA GLY A 787 -3.31 28.87 -3.21
C GLY A 787 -3.15 27.43 -2.73
N ARG A 788 -1.90 26.96 -2.74
CA ARG A 788 -1.49 25.68 -2.17
C ARG A 788 -1.41 25.74 -0.65
N ILE A 789 -1.67 24.61 0.02
CA ILE A 789 -1.51 24.50 1.47
C ILE A 789 -0.09 24.07 1.78
N TRP A 790 0.65 24.96 2.46
CA TRP A 790 1.96 24.69 2.98
C TRP A 790 1.89 24.28 4.45
N SER A 791 2.94 23.60 4.93
CA SER A 791 3.02 23.21 6.34
C SER A 791 4.44 23.29 6.85
N PHE A 792 4.63 23.40 8.16
CA PHE A 792 5.93 23.30 8.82
C PHE A 792 5.73 22.96 10.30
N THR A 793 6.77 22.46 10.95
CA THR A 793 6.81 22.20 12.40
C THR A 793 7.88 23.09 13.02
N VAL A 794 7.62 23.73 14.15
CA VAL A 794 8.65 24.54 14.80
C VAL A 794 9.58 23.62 15.57
N ALA A 795 10.89 23.70 15.32
CA ALA A 795 11.89 22.96 16.06
C ALA A 795 11.84 23.29 17.55
N ASP A 796 12.24 22.32 18.39
CA ASP A 796 12.40 22.52 19.83
C ASP A 796 13.81 23.00 20.23
N PHE A 797 14.56 23.52 19.25
CA PHE A 797 15.92 24.07 19.38
C PHE A 797 16.14 25.33 18.54
N LEU A 798 17.16 26.14 18.87
CA LEU A 798 17.75 27.09 17.91
C LEU A 798 18.93 26.42 17.22
N LEU A 799 19.01 26.57 15.91
CA LEU A 799 20.13 26.04 15.15
C LEU A 799 21.35 26.95 15.27
N VAL A 800 22.52 26.37 15.53
CA VAL A 800 23.83 27.05 15.43
C VAL A 800 24.51 26.67 14.12
N ASP A 801 24.63 25.37 13.83
CA ASP A 801 25.14 24.83 12.56
C ASP A 801 24.68 23.37 12.42
N ASP A 802 24.01 23.01 11.33
CA ASP A 802 23.62 21.63 10.99
C ASP A 802 24.53 21.04 9.91
N PHE A 803 25.55 21.79 9.45
CA PHE A 803 26.46 21.41 8.39
C PHE A 803 25.84 21.20 7.00
N GLU A 804 24.55 21.46 6.82
CA GLU A 804 23.84 21.22 5.57
C GLU A 804 24.07 22.31 4.52
N SER A 805 24.53 23.49 4.95
CA SER A 805 24.71 24.65 4.05
C SER A 805 26.02 24.64 3.23
N TYR A 806 26.91 23.67 3.44
CA TYR A 806 28.21 23.61 2.79
C TYR A 806 28.14 22.97 1.40
N ASN A 807 28.92 23.47 0.43
CA ASN A 807 28.86 23.04 -0.97
C ASN A 807 30.22 22.65 -1.58
N ASP A 808 30.16 21.97 -2.73
CA ASP A 808 31.28 21.28 -3.40
C ASP A 808 31.84 22.03 -4.62
N ILE A 809 31.60 23.34 -4.72
CA ILE A 809 32.01 24.12 -5.90
C ILE A 809 33.55 24.15 -6.01
N ASP A 810 34.09 23.48 -7.04
CA ASP A 810 35.51 23.42 -7.37
C ASP A 810 35.73 23.55 -8.90
N PRO A 811 36.60 24.47 -9.38
CA PRO A 811 37.40 25.44 -8.61
C PRO A 811 36.50 26.47 -7.90
N PRO A 812 36.91 26.97 -6.72
CA PRO A 812 36.08 27.87 -5.93
C PRO A 812 35.80 29.18 -6.66
N ASP A 813 34.56 29.64 -6.51
CA ASP A 813 34.01 30.88 -7.03
C ASP A 813 33.36 31.73 -5.90
N ALA A 814 32.62 32.77 -6.26
CA ALA A 814 31.99 33.67 -5.29
C ALA A 814 30.83 33.03 -4.50
N ASN A 815 30.28 31.91 -4.95
CA ASN A 815 29.19 31.17 -4.31
C ASN A 815 29.70 29.96 -3.51
N SER A 816 31.01 29.73 -3.51
CA SER A 816 31.61 28.61 -2.77
C SER A 816 31.45 28.82 -1.26
N HIS A 817 30.91 27.80 -0.60
CA HIS A 817 30.65 27.78 0.83
C HIS A 817 31.24 26.49 1.40
N ARG A 818 32.57 26.43 1.48
CA ARG A 818 33.30 25.23 1.89
C ARG A 818 33.47 25.22 3.40
N ILE A 819 33.30 24.06 4.02
CA ILE A 819 33.30 23.92 5.48
C ILE A 819 34.54 24.49 6.15
N PHE A 820 35.75 24.27 5.60
CA PHE A 820 37.01 24.77 6.15
C PHE A 820 37.28 26.27 5.88
N ASP A 821 36.48 26.94 5.04
CA ASP A 821 36.53 28.41 4.92
C ASP A 821 35.73 29.08 6.07
N ILE A 822 34.83 28.33 6.71
CA ILE A 822 33.89 28.79 7.75
C ILE A 822 34.32 28.31 9.14
N TRP A 823 34.58 27.02 9.28
CA TRP A 823 35.23 26.41 10.44
C TRP A 823 36.75 26.52 10.29
N ILE A 824 37.32 27.56 10.90
CA ILE A 824 38.76 27.83 10.81
C ILE A 824 39.52 26.80 11.64
N ASP A 825 40.27 25.95 10.95
CA ASP A 825 41.07 24.86 11.53
C ASP A 825 42.55 25.24 11.73
N GLY A 826 43.40 24.23 11.91
CA GLY A 826 44.83 24.36 12.14
C GLY A 826 45.69 24.34 10.88
N PHE A 827 45.10 24.31 9.69
CA PHE A 827 45.85 24.16 8.44
C PHE A 827 46.92 25.24 8.28
N GLY A 828 48.14 24.81 7.98
CA GLY A 828 49.29 25.70 7.82
C GLY A 828 49.85 26.28 9.13
N THR A 829 49.29 25.94 10.28
CA THR A 829 49.82 26.35 11.60
C THR A 829 50.64 25.23 12.23
N THR A 830 51.66 25.58 13.02
CA THR A 830 52.51 24.59 13.70
C THR A 830 52.03 24.22 15.11
N THR A 831 51.02 24.94 15.62
CA THR A 831 50.55 24.83 17.01
C THR A 831 49.13 24.28 17.13
N ASN A 832 48.37 24.29 16.03
CA ASN A 832 47.04 23.71 15.95
C ASN A 832 47.05 22.43 15.10
N GLY A 833 46.51 21.36 15.66
CA GLY A 833 46.48 20.02 15.05
C GLY A 833 45.20 19.67 14.30
N SER A 834 44.22 20.57 14.24
CA SER A 834 42.93 20.30 13.59
C SER A 834 43.01 20.43 12.08
N LEU A 835 42.26 19.57 11.38
CA LEU A 835 41.89 19.71 9.98
C LEU A 835 40.41 19.39 9.83
N VAL A 836 39.63 20.30 9.26
CA VAL A 836 38.19 20.12 9.03
C VAL A 836 37.91 19.95 7.53
N GLY A 837 36.95 19.08 7.21
CA GLY A 837 36.57 18.79 5.82
C GLY A 837 37.56 17.89 5.08
N ASN A 838 37.24 17.59 3.83
CA ASN A 838 38.11 16.85 2.92
C ASN A 838 38.94 17.79 2.04
N ASP A 839 40.10 17.31 1.57
CA ASP A 839 40.98 18.08 0.68
C ASP A 839 40.36 18.30 -0.72
N LEU A 840 39.41 17.45 -1.11
CA LEU A 840 38.71 17.46 -2.40
C LEU A 840 37.20 17.23 -2.15
N PRO A 841 36.32 17.68 -3.07
CA PRO A 841 34.90 17.39 -2.99
C PRO A 841 34.59 15.88 -2.92
N PRO A 842 33.60 15.44 -2.13
CA PRO A 842 32.75 16.28 -1.29
C PRO A 842 33.50 16.82 -0.07
N TYR A 843 33.39 18.12 0.19
CA TYR A 843 34.18 18.78 1.23
C TYR A 843 33.68 18.46 2.64
N ALA A 844 32.39 18.15 2.79
CA ALA A 844 31.79 17.56 3.99
C ALA A 844 31.63 16.03 3.83
N GLU A 845 31.42 15.32 4.94
CA GLU A 845 31.20 13.87 4.94
C GLU A 845 29.74 13.55 4.62
N ARG A 846 29.47 12.59 3.73
CA ARG A 846 28.09 12.23 3.31
C ARG A 846 27.68 10.81 3.69
N THR A 847 28.59 10.03 4.24
CA THR A 847 28.34 8.61 4.57
C THR A 847 28.22 8.39 6.07
N VAL A 848 28.93 9.17 6.89
CA VAL A 848 28.85 9.14 8.35
C VAL A 848 28.12 10.39 8.80
N VAL A 849 26.80 10.34 8.81
CA VAL A 849 25.90 11.48 9.07
C VAL A 849 24.93 11.10 10.19
N HIS A 850 24.57 12.04 11.06
CA HIS A 850 23.58 11.82 12.12
C HIS A 850 22.18 12.14 11.61
N SER A 851 22.00 13.32 11.02
CA SER A 851 20.75 13.74 10.38
C SER A 851 21.07 14.62 9.16
N GLY A 852 20.12 14.77 8.24
CA GLY A 852 20.37 15.51 7.00
C GLY A 852 21.22 14.75 5.97
N ALA A 853 21.95 15.48 5.12
CA ALA A 853 22.70 14.95 4.00
C ALA A 853 24.21 14.91 4.25
N GLN A 854 24.74 15.66 5.22
CA GLN A 854 26.18 15.76 5.43
C GLN A 854 26.59 16.17 6.86
N SER A 855 27.78 15.75 7.28
CA SER A 855 28.35 16.06 8.59
C SER A 855 29.77 16.63 8.47
N MET A 856 30.27 17.21 9.57
CA MET A 856 31.65 17.70 9.65
C MET A 856 32.63 16.56 9.97
N ILE A 857 33.50 16.22 9.02
CA ILE A 857 34.71 15.45 9.32
C ILE A 857 35.78 16.33 9.96
N TYR A 858 36.32 15.90 11.10
CA TYR A 858 37.33 16.59 11.88
C TYR A 858 38.49 15.64 12.18
N ARG A 859 39.69 15.95 11.71
CA ARG A 859 40.93 15.21 12.05
C ARG A 859 41.73 15.98 13.10
N TYR A 860 42.20 15.30 14.14
CA TYR A 860 43.03 15.90 15.20
C TYR A 860 44.42 15.26 15.25
N ASP A 861 45.43 16.08 15.53
CA ASP A 861 46.81 15.68 15.84
C ASP A 861 47.34 16.45 17.05
N ASN A 862 47.28 15.84 18.22
CA ASN A 862 47.70 16.47 19.48
C ASN A 862 49.15 16.18 19.85
N ASN A 863 50.01 15.71 18.94
CA ASN A 863 51.41 15.51 19.27
C ASN A 863 52.16 16.85 19.39
N LEU A 864 52.31 17.35 20.62
CA LEU A 864 52.87 18.67 20.97
C LEU A 864 52.05 19.84 20.39
N LYS A 865 50.75 19.63 20.18
CA LYS A 865 49.79 20.61 19.67
C LYS A 865 48.49 20.55 20.48
N THR A 866 47.60 21.50 20.23
CA THR A 866 46.18 21.42 20.62
C THR A 866 45.36 21.51 19.34
N SER A 867 44.44 20.58 19.11
CA SER A 867 43.57 20.65 17.92
C SER A 867 42.34 21.48 18.25
N GLU A 868 42.06 22.52 17.48
CA GLU A 868 40.91 23.41 17.67
C GLU A 868 40.37 23.87 16.30
N ALA A 869 39.09 23.70 16.03
CA ALA A 869 38.43 24.32 14.89
C ALA A 869 37.39 25.31 15.40
N THR A 870 37.35 26.51 14.83
CA THR A 870 36.56 27.64 15.34
C THR A 870 35.60 28.17 14.29
N LEU A 871 34.32 28.24 14.65
CA LEU A 871 33.29 28.95 13.92
C LEU A 871 33.14 30.37 14.48
N THR A 872 33.14 31.37 13.59
CA THR A 872 32.73 32.74 13.95
C THR A 872 31.26 32.92 13.68
N LEU A 873 30.48 33.18 14.73
CA LEU A 873 29.04 33.39 14.66
C LEU A 873 28.75 34.78 14.09
N VAL A 874 28.12 34.83 12.92
CA VAL A 874 27.65 36.08 12.30
C VAL A 874 26.20 36.40 12.70
N ASP A 875 25.48 35.38 13.11
CA ASP A 875 24.10 35.28 13.59
C ASP A 875 24.05 34.35 14.82
N ARG A 876 22.92 34.28 15.52
CA ARG A 876 22.74 33.44 16.74
C ARG A 876 23.78 33.69 17.82
N ARG A 877 23.92 34.96 18.22
CA ARG A 877 24.90 35.39 19.22
C ARG A 877 24.33 35.52 20.62
N ASP A 878 23.01 35.67 20.77
CA ASP A 878 22.35 35.70 22.08
C ASP A 878 21.91 34.29 22.47
N TRP A 879 22.73 33.59 23.25
CA TRP A 879 22.45 32.24 23.76
C TRP A 879 21.66 32.28 25.07
N THR A 880 20.91 33.36 25.30
CA THR A 880 19.90 33.45 26.35
C THR A 880 18.51 33.74 25.77
N GLU A 881 18.42 33.95 24.46
CA GLU A 881 17.17 34.19 23.75
C GLU A 881 16.26 32.96 23.83
N GLU A 882 14.95 33.19 23.83
CA GLU A 882 13.95 32.11 23.83
C GLU A 882 14.08 31.10 24.98
N GLY A 883 14.78 31.45 26.06
CA GLY A 883 14.92 30.61 27.26
C GLY A 883 15.78 29.35 27.09
N VAL A 884 16.64 29.30 26.07
CA VAL A 884 17.62 28.21 25.91
C VAL A 884 18.56 28.16 27.11
N THR A 885 18.88 26.96 27.58
CA THR A 885 19.76 26.76 28.76
C THR A 885 20.91 25.81 28.50
N LYS A 886 20.91 25.09 27.37
CA LYS A 886 21.93 24.09 27.05
C LYS A 886 22.40 24.21 25.60
N LEU A 887 23.66 23.85 25.38
CA LEU A 887 24.23 23.58 24.06
C LEU A 887 24.20 22.06 23.85
N SER A 888 23.74 21.62 22.68
CA SER A 888 23.82 20.24 22.21
C SER A 888 24.69 20.16 20.96
N LEU A 889 25.49 19.10 20.85
CA LEU A 889 26.21 18.73 19.64
C LEU A 889 26.30 17.21 19.54
N TRP A 890 26.10 16.66 18.35
CA TRP A 890 26.24 15.24 18.08
C TRP A 890 27.64 14.91 17.59
N PHE A 891 28.20 13.80 18.06
CA PHE A 891 29.53 13.36 17.65
C PHE A 891 29.67 11.84 17.59
N ILE A 892 30.63 11.39 16.79
CA ILE A 892 31.10 9.99 16.73
C ILE A 892 32.59 9.96 16.41
N GLY A 893 33.32 9.03 17.02
CA GLY A 893 34.74 8.80 16.79
C GLY A 893 35.02 7.53 16.00
N ASP A 894 36.04 7.59 15.14
CA ASP A 894 36.54 6.42 14.43
C ASP A 894 37.12 5.35 15.36
N SER A 895 36.94 4.08 14.98
CA SER A 895 37.42 2.91 15.74
C SER A 895 38.94 2.89 15.97
N GLY A 896 39.72 3.64 15.19
CA GLY A 896 41.18 3.75 15.28
C GLY A 896 41.68 4.90 16.17
N ASN A 897 40.78 5.68 16.78
CA ASN A 897 41.15 6.90 17.50
C ASN A 897 41.95 6.62 18.76
N ALA A 898 42.97 7.45 18.99
CA ALA A 898 43.63 7.53 20.28
C ALA A 898 42.75 8.27 21.30
N ALA A 899 42.70 7.79 22.54
CA ALA A 899 41.98 8.45 23.62
C ALA A 899 42.49 9.89 23.83
N GLU A 900 41.59 10.86 23.66
CA GLU A 900 41.86 12.28 23.88
C GLU A 900 40.66 13.00 24.50
N ARG A 901 40.95 14.06 25.26
CA ARG A 901 39.92 14.90 25.86
C ARG A 901 39.31 15.79 24.80
N MET A 902 37.99 15.75 24.67
CA MET A 902 37.22 16.68 23.84
C MET A 902 36.78 17.89 24.68
N PHE A 903 36.75 19.08 24.08
CA PHE A 903 36.24 20.30 24.71
C PHE A 903 35.49 21.19 23.72
N VAL A 904 34.57 21.99 24.23
CA VAL A 904 33.99 23.15 23.55
C VAL A 904 34.51 24.41 24.22
N ALA A 905 34.85 25.43 23.42
CA ALA A 905 35.24 26.73 23.92
C ALA A 905 34.42 27.86 23.30
N LEU A 906 33.91 28.79 24.12
CA LEU A 906 33.22 29.99 23.67
C LEU A 906 34.11 31.23 23.81
N ASN A 907 34.09 32.09 22.78
CA ASN A 907 34.89 33.33 22.70
C ASN A 907 36.39 33.11 22.97
N GLY A 908 36.89 31.90 22.70
CA GLY A 908 38.27 31.49 22.92
C GLY A 908 38.72 31.43 24.40
N ALA A 909 37.82 31.59 25.38
CA ALA A 909 38.22 31.72 26.79
C ALA A 909 37.42 30.82 27.76
N ALA A 910 36.11 30.66 27.57
CA ALA A 910 35.29 29.80 28.41
C ALA A 910 35.32 28.38 27.85
N VAL A 911 35.85 27.42 28.61
CA VAL A 911 36.10 26.05 28.13
C VAL A 911 35.36 25.04 28.98
N VAL A 912 34.61 24.15 28.34
CA VAL A 912 33.97 23.00 28.97
C VAL A 912 34.53 21.74 28.34
N TYR A 913 34.89 20.78 29.18
CA TYR A 913 35.43 19.49 28.76
C TYR A 913 34.36 18.43 28.83
N HIS A 914 34.38 17.48 27.89
CA HIS A 914 33.55 16.29 27.98
C HIS A 914 33.95 15.48 29.23
N ASP A 915 32.95 14.91 29.92
CA ASP A 915 33.14 14.15 31.16
C ASP A 915 33.99 12.89 30.96
N ASP A 916 33.79 12.22 29.82
CA ASP A 916 34.66 11.12 29.39
C ASP A 916 35.98 11.66 28.80
N PRO A 917 37.14 11.42 29.44
CA PRO A 917 38.44 11.84 28.92
C PRO A 917 38.90 11.07 27.67
N ALA A 918 38.16 10.03 27.26
CA ALA A 918 38.38 9.23 26.06
C ALA A 918 37.20 9.34 25.06
N ALA A 919 36.44 10.44 25.11
CA ALA A 919 35.28 10.69 24.23
C ALA A 919 35.58 10.47 22.74
N THR A 920 36.83 10.66 22.30
CA THR A 920 37.25 10.39 20.92
C THR A 920 37.11 8.93 20.48
N GLN A 921 36.92 7.99 21.40
CA GLN A 921 36.79 6.56 21.11
C GLN A 921 35.33 6.06 21.10
N ILE A 922 34.36 6.97 21.26
CA ILE A 922 32.94 6.62 21.23
C ILE A 922 32.51 6.37 19.78
N GLY A 923 32.37 5.10 19.40
CA GLY A 923 32.10 4.65 18.03
C GLY A 923 30.61 4.59 17.65
N THR A 924 29.75 5.32 18.36
CA THR A 924 28.32 5.46 18.06
C THR A 924 27.93 6.94 18.19
N TRP A 925 27.04 7.42 17.34
CA TRP A 925 26.50 8.78 17.45
C TRP A 925 25.99 9.05 18.86
N THR A 926 26.54 10.08 19.50
CA THR A 926 26.28 10.44 20.87
C THR A 926 26.02 11.93 20.97
N GLU A 927 24.93 12.29 21.64
CA GLU A 927 24.63 13.68 21.94
C GLU A 927 25.43 14.13 23.16
N TRP A 928 26.17 15.23 23.02
CA TRP A 928 26.77 15.92 24.15
C TRP A 928 25.98 17.16 24.52
N ILE A 929 25.32 17.12 25.68
CA ILE A 929 24.57 18.25 26.22
C ILE A 929 25.41 18.96 27.29
N ILE A 930 25.62 20.26 27.11
CA ILE A 930 26.37 21.14 28.01
C ILE A 930 25.43 22.19 28.59
N ASP A 931 25.36 22.32 29.91
CA ASP A 931 24.64 23.43 30.53
C ASP A 931 25.38 24.74 30.25
N LEU A 932 24.71 25.75 29.70
CA LEU A 932 25.35 27.00 29.33
C LEU A 932 26.00 27.72 30.52
N THR A 933 25.55 27.44 31.75
CA THR A 933 26.15 27.98 32.98
C THR A 933 27.55 27.43 33.27
N GLU A 934 27.96 26.33 32.62
CA GLU A 934 29.32 25.78 32.73
C GLU A 934 30.37 26.67 32.04
N PHE A 935 29.98 27.48 31.04
CA PHE A 935 30.86 28.44 30.38
C PHE A 935 31.12 29.68 31.26
N ALA A 936 31.94 29.50 32.29
CA ALA A 936 32.28 30.59 33.20
C ALA A 936 33.04 31.74 32.50
N GLY A 937 32.59 32.97 32.71
CA GLY A 937 33.29 34.18 32.24
C GLY A 937 33.00 34.60 30.80
N VAL A 938 32.02 33.98 30.14
CA VAL A 938 31.49 34.41 28.84
C VAL A 938 30.20 35.22 29.02
N GLU A 939 29.98 36.22 28.16
CA GLU A 939 28.70 36.91 28.03
C GLU A 939 27.82 36.13 27.05
N LEU A 940 26.91 35.30 27.59
CA LEU A 940 26.03 34.45 26.77
C LEU A 940 25.05 35.24 25.90
N THR A 941 24.73 36.49 26.26
CA THR A 941 23.94 37.39 25.41
C THR A 941 24.69 37.82 24.14
N ASN A 942 25.98 37.49 24.02
CA ASN A 942 26.79 37.88 22.87
C ASN A 942 28.01 36.96 22.64
N VAL A 943 27.76 35.70 22.27
CA VAL A 943 28.77 34.75 21.81
C VAL A 943 29.25 35.15 20.41
N ASN A 944 30.56 35.28 20.22
CA ASN A 944 31.21 35.61 18.95
C ASN A 944 31.74 34.37 18.24
N THR A 945 32.27 33.41 19.01
CA THR A 945 32.87 32.20 18.45
C THR A 945 32.55 30.99 19.30
N ILE A 946 32.37 29.85 18.63
CA ILE A 946 32.39 28.51 19.22
C ILE A 946 33.56 27.75 18.62
N ALA A 947 34.29 27.01 19.44
CA ALA A 947 35.37 26.14 18.99
C ALA A 947 35.19 24.73 19.54
N ILE A 948 35.46 23.74 18.70
CA ILE A 948 35.53 22.32 19.06
C ILE A 948 37.00 21.92 19.04
N GLY A 949 37.47 21.32 20.13
CA GLY A 949 38.87 20.98 20.26
C GLY A 949 39.17 19.71 21.03
N PHE A 950 40.43 19.28 20.89
CA PHE A 950 40.96 18.08 21.50
C PHE A 950 42.28 18.38 22.22
N GLY A 951 42.48 17.72 23.36
CA GLY A 951 43.63 17.90 24.24
C GLY A 951 43.36 18.90 25.36
N THR A 952 44.38 19.63 25.81
CA THR A 952 44.22 20.68 26.85
C THR A 952 44.42 22.05 26.20
N LYS A 953 43.39 22.90 26.23
CA LYS A 953 43.43 24.24 25.61
C LYS A 953 44.63 25.03 26.12
N ASP A 954 45.34 25.66 25.19
CA ASP A 954 46.55 26.48 25.41
C ASP A 954 47.70 25.76 26.15
N SER A 955 47.66 24.43 26.25
CA SER A 955 48.68 23.62 26.93
C SER A 955 49.08 22.40 26.09
N PRO A 956 49.83 22.60 24.98
CA PRO A 956 50.27 21.52 24.12
C PRO A 956 51.10 20.48 24.88
N ALA A 957 50.74 19.21 24.74
CA ALA A 957 51.39 18.07 25.37
C ALA A 957 51.58 16.94 24.35
N VAL A 958 52.23 15.84 24.73
CA VAL A 958 52.24 14.64 23.87
C VAL A 958 50.83 14.05 23.89
N GLY A 959 50.21 13.93 22.73
CA GLY A 959 48.84 13.47 22.54
C GLY A 959 48.70 12.54 21.33
N GLY A 960 47.49 12.03 21.15
CA GLY A 960 47.10 11.13 20.08
C GLY A 960 46.61 11.83 18.81
N THR A 961 46.26 11.01 17.82
CA THR A 961 45.65 11.46 16.56
C THR A 961 44.39 10.66 16.27
N GLY A 962 43.47 11.20 15.48
CA GLY A 962 42.25 10.50 15.09
C GLY A 962 41.33 11.34 14.20
N THR A 963 40.18 10.75 13.85
CA THR A 963 39.11 11.36 13.07
C THR A 963 37.80 11.30 13.85
N MET A 964 37.13 12.43 13.94
CA MET A 964 35.82 12.59 14.57
C MET A 964 34.86 13.10 13.51
N TYR A 965 33.57 12.83 13.71
CA TYR A 965 32.49 13.40 12.93
C TYR A 965 31.58 14.15 13.88
N PHE A 966 31.13 15.33 13.45
CA PHE A 966 30.24 16.19 14.20
C PHE A 966 29.05 16.55 13.36
N ASP A 967 27.90 16.62 14.02
CA ASP A 967 26.64 16.96 13.39
C ASP A 967 25.78 17.76 14.37
N ASP A 968 24.79 18.49 13.86
CA ASP A 968 23.71 19.09 14.65
C ASP A 968 24.15 19.89 15.90
N ILE A 969 24.71 21.10 15.72
CA ILE A 969 24.99 22.02 16.83
C ILE A 969 23.76 22.88 17.11
N ARG A 970 23.18 22.72 18.30
CA ARG A 970 21.86 23.25 18.67
C ARG A 970 21.86 23.90 20.05
N LEU A 971 21.02 24.92 20.25
CA LEU A 971 20.69 25.47 21.58
C LEU A 971 19.31 24.98 22.00
N ILE A 972 19.22 24.34 23.16
CA ILE A 972 18.00 23.68 23.66
C ILE A 972 17.59 24.20 25.04
N ARG A 973 16.31 23.99 25.41
CA ARG A 973 15.73 24.46 26.68
C ARG A 973 16.06 23.59 27.89
#